data_AF-A0AAV4JQ77-F1
#
_entry.id   AF-A0AAV4JQ77-F1
#
_cell.length_a   1.000
_cell.length_b   1.000
_cell.length_c   1.000
_cell.angle_alpha   90.00
_cell.angle_beta   90.00
_cell.angle_gamma   90.00
#
_symmetry.space_group_name_H-M   'P 1'
#
loop_
_entity.id
_entity.type
_entity.pdbx_description
1 polymer ?
#
loop_
_entity_poly.entity_id
_entity_poly.type
_entity_poly.pdbx_seq_one_letter_code
_entity_poly.pdbx_strand_id
1 'polypeptide(L)'
;MLKEDWGRRKLMVEAIDTSCLFREFSKVYRTEILLPVLQSVARRLGQADFYDSLILDTDVYVMPKGASEIEVRLKQLLRLLESFECHMITEVRKRVSKELTLAVAERAREEEALPTDLWKRTVMKESFTMNRPHLAEEFVTSLMAKAQETESGTVTFDSKHLQSCLAELGRSVMAREKFSFESYSMYFENLLRVNHQLLFQKEQEIKQMKEQLRQAQSETQANVQCELANQAHDLLMEITALRAKVVEMREMSLTQESDIRERVREEYNDLIHSIFNSTFQLRSKFDQFRNELQDDVFDKINDTRKEAVDAMAKLQQKFKGTSDDEELKANLSRAEQIRALQNENHHLNQLVLKMKALNSWRQNVKTHSFLKTTSDLRKKAEGSRKAELELHMLAEEEVVLLRQQLVAARNAMASTEKDSMQVRKVLQKELKIKSEREHEEAQRERSKQQLEQAKQAGVEKLVDELMDKEARLKRLEEEQDRSSKLTHLAYEKAKRDVDIKRKQLNHERLLKLDAFQRVDTLQSQVYDYESTLLNRPPSAVTPALSKPRSRATSATQLSRRSRPSTTGNQWPPPVTWPANRSLTPYGEYPADVSVPLNNENKKIQRPKTVGGRLRSRIAEQLLNELEPDTHRTIVQLAQLQLEGVGGSGGGGGLSGGRRDKY
;
A
#
# COMPACT_ATOMS: atom_id res chain seq x y z
N MET A 1 -25.74 3.92 -22.11
CA MET A 1 -25.68 5.04 -21.15
C MET A 1 -27.07 5.27 -20.53
N LEU A 2 -27.18 6.15 -19.52
CA LEU A 2 -28.28 6.33 -18.56
C LEU A 2 -29.59 5.52 -18.73
N LYS A 3 -30.36 5.70 -19.81
CA LYS A 3 -31.61 4.95 -20.07
C LYS A 3 -31.40 3.43 -20.13
N GLU A 4 -30.28 3.00 -20.69
CA GLU A 4 -29.84 1.61 -20.85
C GLU A 4 -29.38 1.01 -19.52
N ASP A 5 -28.66 1.81 -18.71
CA ASP A 5 -28.24 1.45 -17.35
C ASP A 5 -29.44 1.31 -16.39
N TRP A 6 -30.48 2.11 -16.61
CA TRP A 6 -31.77 1.95 -15.95
C TRP A 6 -32.42 0.63 -16.35
N GLY A 7 -32.44 0.31 -17.66
CA GLY A 7 -32.95 -0.96 -18.17
C GLY A 7 -32.25 -2.18 -17.55
N ARG A 8 -30.90 -2.17 -17.52
CA ARG A 8 -30.07 -3.20 -16.85
C ARG A 8 -30.50 -3.41 -15.40
N ARG A 9 -30.52 -2.34 -14.60
CA ARG A 9 -30.87 -2.38 -13.17
C ARG A 9 -32.33 -2.72 -12.91
N LYS A 10 -33.24 -2.39 -13.82
CA LYS A 10 -34.68 -2.67 -13.69
C LYS A 10 -35.03 -4.11 -14.04
N LEU A 11 -34.41 -4.66 -15.08
CA LEU A 11 -34.58 -6.05 -15.52
C LEU A 11 -33.67 -7.05 -14.77
N MET A 12 -32.73 -6.57 -13.94
CA MET A 12 -31.73 -7.37 -13.22
C MET A 12 -30.80 -8.18 -14.17
N VAL A 13 -30.38 -7.56 -15.27
CA VAL A 13 -29.49 -8.16 -16.29
C VAL A 13 -28.21 -7.35 -16.49
N GLU A 14 -27.09 -8.04 -16.77
CA GLU A 14 -25.80 -7.40 -17.05
C GLU A 14 -25.77 -6.69 -18.40
N ALA A 15 -26.54 -7.17 -19.39
CA ALA A 15 -26.64 -6.60 -20.73
C ALA A 15 -28.06 -6.75 -21.30
N ILE A 16 -28.38 -5.93 -22.30
CA ILE A 16 -29.64 -6.00 -23.08
C ILE A 16 -29.24 -6.31 -24.53
N ASP A 17 -28.75 -7.53 -24.74
CA ASP A 17 -28.23 -8.03 -26.02
C ASP A 17 -29.31 -8.67 -26.91
N THR A 18 -30.29 -9.30 -26.29
CA THR A 18 -31.26 -10.19 -26.91
C THR A 18 -32.53 -9.42 -27.29
N SER A 19 -33.08 -9.69 -28.49
CA SER A 19 -34.32 -9.05 -29.00
C SER A 19 -35.51 -9.13 -28.02
N CYS A 20 -35.64 -10.23 -27.28
CA CYS A 20 -36.64 -10.39 -26.22
C CYS A 20 -36.39 -9.45 -25.03
N LEU A 21 -35.14 -9.31 -24.56
CA LEU A 21 -34.78 -8.38 -23.49
C LEU A 21 -34.99 -6.93 -23.93
N PHE A 22 -34.63 -6.58 -25.17
CA PHE A 22 -34.87 -5.24 -25.72
C PHE A 22 -36.36 -4.90 -25.82
N ARG A 23 -37.21 -5.89 -26.13
CA ARG A 23 -38.68 -5.73 -26.15
C ARG A 23 -39.23 -5.46 -24.76
N GLU A 24 -38.84 -6.26 -23.76
CA GLU A 24 -39.31 -6.07 -22.37
C GLU A 24 -38.76 -4.77 -21.76
N PHE A 25 -37.50 -4.42 -22.03
CA PHE A 25 -36.93 -3.10 -21.70
C PHE A 25 -37.74 -1.95 -22.31
N SER A 26 -38.11 -2.06 -23.60
CA SER A 26 -38.88 -1.03 -24.28
C SER A 26 -40.29 -0.88 -23.70
N LYS A 27 -40.91 -1.99 -23.30
CA LYS A 27 -42.21 -2.06 -22.63
C LYS A 27 -42.17 -1.42 -21.23
N VAL A 28 -41.24 -1.86 -20.38
CA VAL A 28 -41.07 -1.34 -19.01
C VAL A 28 -40.67 0.15 -19.02
N TYR A 29 -39.87 0.60 -20.00
CA TYR A 29 -39.59 2.04 -20.19
C TYR A 29 -40.84 2.83 -20.60
N ARG A 30 -41.71 2.27 -21.46
CA ARG A 30 -42.95 2.93 -21.88
C ARG A 30 -43.88 3.15 -20.68
N THR A 31 -44.10 2.11 -19.88
CA THR A 31 -45.05 2.14 -18.76
C THR A 31 -44.54 2.90 -17.54
N GLU A 32 -43.26 2.77 -17.15
CA GLU A 32 -42.76 3.40 -15.91
C GLU A 32 -42.17 4.81 -16.08
N ILE A 33 -41.64 5.13 -17.27
CA ILE A 33 -40.94 6.39 -17.53
C ILE A 33 -41.69 7.27 -18.52
N LEU A 34 -42.08 6.75 -19.69
CA LEU A 34 -42.66 7.57 -20.76
C LEU A 34 -44.11 7.98 -20.46
N LEU A 35 -45.00 7.03 -20.17
CA LEU A 35 -46.42 7.29 -19.97
C LEU A 35 -46.70 8.26 -18.79
N PRO A 36 -46.09 8.12 -17.60
CA PRO A 36 -46.28 9.08 -16.51
C PRO A 36 -45.79 10.50 -16.86
N VAL A 37 -44.73 10.61 -17.67
CA VAL A 37 -44.25 11.91 -18.18
C VAL A 37 -45.22 12.51 -19.18
N LEU A 38 -45.78 11.72 -20.10
CA LEU A 38 -46.77 12.20 -21.05
C LEU A 38 -48.08 12.60 -20.37
N GLN A 39 -48.58 11.82 -19.41
CA GLN A 39 -49.71 12.19 -18.55
C GLN A 39 -49.43 13.49 -17.76
N SER A 40 -48.24 13.65 -17.18
CA SER A 40 -47.82 14.88 -16.49
C SER A 40 -47.81 16.12 -17.40
N VAL A 41 -47.37 15.97 -18.65
CA VAL A 41 -47.35 17.06 -19.63
C VAL A 41 -48.76 17.34 -20.16
N ALA A 42 -49.51 16.32 -20.53
CA ALA A 42 -50.87 16.42 -21.04
C ALA A 42 -51.82 17.07 -20.02
N ARG A 43 -51.77 16.64 -18.74
CA ARG A 43 -52.61 17.19 -17.67
C ARG A 43 -52.39 18.69 -17.46
N ARG A 44 -51.14 19.16 -17.54
CA ARG A 44 -50.81 20.59 -17.49
C ARG A 44 -51.24 21.35 -18.75
N LEU A 45 -51.33 20.68 -19.90
CA LEU A 45 -51.81 21.25 -21.17
C LEU A 45 -53.31 21.05 -21.40
N GLY A 46 -54.09 20.67 -20.38
CA GLY A 46 -55.54 20.47 -20.48
C GLY A 46 -55.98 19.27 -21.34
N GLN A 47 -55.09 18.29 -21.54
CA GLN A 47 -55.27 17.13 -22.43
C GLN A 47 -55.24 15.79 -21.66
N ALA A 48 -55.56 15.79 -20.36
CA ALA A 48 -55.43 14.61 -19.48
C ALA A 48 -56.16 13.37 -20.02
N ASP A 49 -57.42 13.54 -20.43
CA ASP A 49 -58.35 12.49 -20.85
C ASP A 49 -57.79 11.58 -21.96
N PHE A 50 -56.99 12.16 -22.87
CA PHE A 50 -56.33 11.43 -23.97
C PHE A 50 -55.19 10.51 -23.52
N TYR A 51 -54.64 10.70 -22.31
CA TYR A 51 -53.48 9.97 -21.80
C TYR A 51 -53.78 9.16 -20.54
N ASP A 52 -54.82 9.52 -19.79
CA ASP A 52 -55.34 8.70 -18.69
C ASP A 52 -56.18 7.52 -19.21
N SER A 53 -56.54 7.53 -20.51
CA SER A 53 -57.15 6.41 -21.24
C SER A 53 -56.15 5.42 -21.87
N LEU A 54 -54.85 5.75 -21.93
CA LEU A 54 -53.82 4.91 -22.57
C LEU A 54 -53.25 3.92 -21.55
N ILE A 55 -53.78 2.69 -21.57
CA ILE A 55 -53.50 1.66 -20.55
C ILE A 55 -52.75 0.45 -21.14
N LEU A 56 -52.69 0.28 -22.47
CA LEU A 56 -52.14 -0.93 -23.09
C LEU A 56 -50.69 -0.73 -23.59
N ASP A 57 -49.85 -1.75 -23.39
CA ASP A 57 -48.44 -1.79 -23.85
C ASP A 57 -48.27 -1.59 -25.37
N THR A 58 -49.33 -1.87 -26.13
CA THR A 58 -49.42 -1.76 -27.60
C THR A 58 -49.72 -0.36 -28.11
N ASP A 59 -50.17 0.57 -27.26
CA ASP A 59 -50.70 1.85 -27.71
C ASP A 59 -49.61 2.78 -28.28
N VAL A 60 -49.96 3.56 -29.30
CA VAL A 60 -49.03 4.47 -29.98
C VAL A 60 -49.03 5.83 -29.27
N TYR A 61 -48.05 6.03 -28.37
CA TYR A 61 -47.86 7.26 -27.61
C TYR A 61 -47.48 8.45 -28.53
N VAL A 62 -48.47 9.28 -28.86
CA VAL A 62 -48.30 10.59 -29.52
C VAL A 62 -47.81 11.64 -28.49
N MET A 63 -47.18 12.72 -28.93
CA MET A 63 -46.83 13.84 -28.04
C MET A 63 -48.04 14.77 -27.81
N PRO A 64 -48.26 15.29 -26.58
CA PRO A 64 -49.32 16.25 -26.31
C PRO A 64 -49.19 17.50 -27.19
N LYS A 65 -50.32 17.99 -27.73
CA LYS A 65 -50.31 19.13 -28.65
C LYS A 65 -49.86 20.39 -27.91
N GLY A 66 -48.77 21.00 -28.37
CA GLY A 66 -48.12 22.16 -27.72
C GLY A 66 -46.99 21.80 -26.74
N ALA A 67 -46.70 20.51 -26.51
CA ALA A 67 -45.49 20.12 -25.78
C ALA A 67 -44.24 20.23 -26.67
N SER A 68 -43.16 20.80 -26.13
CA SER A 68 -41.85 20.76 -26.79
C SER A 68 -41.16 19.42 -26.50
N GLU A 69 -40.49 18.84 -27.49
CA GLU A 69 -39.74 17.59 -27.29
C GLU A 69 -38.70 17.75 -26.17
N ILE A 70 -37.98 18.87 -26.11
CA ILE A 70 -36.92 19.07 -25.12
C ILE A 70 -37.45 19.02 -23.68
N GLU A 71 -38.70 19.47 -23.46
CA GLU A 71 -39.37 19.37 -22.16
C GLU A 71 -39.76 17.93 -21.82
N VAL A 72 -40.31 17.20 -22.79
CA VAL A 72 -40.69 15.79 -22.64
C VAL A 72 -39.45 14.91 -22.41
N ARG A 73 -38.30 15.26 -23.01
CA ARG A 73 -36.99 14.64 -22.76
C ARG A 73 -36.44 14.99 -21.37
N LEU A 74 -36.52 16.26 -20.95
CA LEU A 74 -36.10 16.71 -19.62
C LEU A 74 -36.89 16.01 -18.50
N LYS A 75 -38.21 15.88 -18.63
CA LYS A 75 -39.03 15.13 -17.67
C LYS A 75 -38.73 13.63 -17.65
N GLN A 76 -38.44 13.00 -18.81
CA GLN A 76 -37.95 11.61 -18.85
C GLN A 76 -36.61 11.45 -18.12
N LEU A 77 -35.69 12.41 -18.27
CA LEU A 77 -34.41 12.42 -17.55
C LEU A 77 -34.61 12.53 -16.04
N LEU A 78 -35.45 13.46 -15.56
CA LEU A 78 -35.77 13.60 -14.14
C LEU A 78 -36.38 12.31 -13.57
N ARG A 79 -37.32 11.67 -14.28
CA ARG A 79 -37.95 10.41 -13.84
C ARG A 79 -36.98 9.23 -13.80
N LEU A 80 -35.98 9.19 -14.68
CA LEU A 80 -34.89 8.22 -14.64
C LEU A 80 -33.99 8.46 -13.42
N LEU A 81 -33.64 9.71 -13.10
CA LEU A 81 -32.81 10.06 -11.94
C LEU A 81 -33.51 9.68 -10.62
N GLU A 82 -34.77 10.07 -10.45
CA GLU A 82 -35.62 9.67 -9.32
C GLU A 82 -35.64 8.13 -9.15
N SER A 83 -35.75 7.38 -10.24
CA SER A 83 -35.71 5.92 -10.22
C SER A 83 -34.34 5.35 -9.82
N PHE A 84 -33.22 6.03 -10.11
CA PHE A 84 -31.90 5.63 -9.61
C PHE A 84 -31.70 6.00 -8.15
N GLU A 85 -32.19 7.15 -7.70
CA GLU A 85 -32.17 7.54 -6.29
C GLU A 85 -32.91 6.50 -5.43
N CYS A 86 -34.12 6.10 -5.84
CA CYS A 86 -34.86 4.99 -5.20
C CYS A 86 -34.05 3.68 -5.15
N HIS A 87 -33.31 3.35 -6.20
CA HIS A 87 -32.46 2.14 -6.24
C HIS A 87 -31.24 2.26 -5.32
N MET A 88 -30.53 3.39 -5.34
CA MET A 88 -29.38 3.67 -4.46
C MET A 88 -29.80 3.67 -2.99
N ILE A 89 -30.91 4.30 -2.64
CA ILE A 89 -31.50 4.27 -1.29
C ILE A 89 -31.83 2.82 -0.90
N THR A 90 -32.33 2.00 -1.82
CA THR A 90 -32.64 0.59 -1.56
C THR A 90 -31.38 -0.23 -1.29
N GLU A 91 -30.30 -0.05 -2.05
CA GLU A 91 -29.03 -0.74 -1.80
C GLU A 91 -28.33 -0.26 -0.52
N VAL A 92 -28.39 1.04 -0.21
CA VAL A 92 -27.91 1.57 1.09
C VAL A 92 -28.71 0.97 2.24
N ARG A 93 -30.05 0.89 2.14
CA ARG A 93 -30.90 0.23 3.14
C ARG A 93 -30.56 -1.25 3.29
N LYS A 94 -30.35 -1.99 2.19
CA LYS A 94 -29.88 -3.39 2.24
C LYS A 94 -28.52 -3.52 2.93
N ARG A 95 -27.58 -2.61 2.66
CA ARG A 95 -26.26 -2.60 3.31
C ARG A 95 -26.39 -2.33 4.80
N VAL A 96 -27.10 -1.28 5.20
CA VAL A 96 -27.39 -0.96 6.62
C VAL A 96 -28.07 -2.15 7.33
N SER A 97 -29.02 -2.83 6.68
CA SER A 97 -29.63 -4.04 7.26
C SER A 97 -28.63 -5.18 7.45
N LYS A 98 -27.65 -5.36 6.55
CA LYS A 98 -26.58 -6.36 6.70
C LYS A 98 -25.64 -5.99 7.85
N GLU A 99 -25.15 -4.75 7.91
CA GLU A 99 -24.27 -4.29 9.00
C GLU A 99 -25.00 -4.36 10.36
N LEU A 100 -26.29 -4.02 10.42
CA LEU A 100 -27.11 -4.16 11.62
C LEU A 100 -27.27 -5.64 12.02
N THR A 101 -27.44 -6.55 11.06
CA THR A 101 -27.50 -8.00 11.33
C THR A 101 -26.17 -8.51 11.87
N LEU A 102 -25.04 -8.04 11.32
CA LEU A 102 -23.69 -8.37 11.81
C LEU A 102 -23.46 -7.81 13.22
N ALA A 103 -23.84 -6.56 13.48
CA ALA A 103 -23.73 -5.94 14.80
C ALA A 103 -24.59 -6.65 15.86
N VAL A 104 -25.81 -7.10 15.50
CA VAL A 104 -26.66 -7.92 16.37
C VAL A 104 -26.05 -9.31 16.59
N ALA A 105 -25.45 -9.93 15.56
CA ALA A 105 -24.80 -11.24 15.68
C ALA A 105 -23.53 -11.21 16.54
N GLU A 106 -22.67 -10.19 16.41
CA GLU A 106 -21.50 -10.03 17.29
C GLU A 106 -21.93 -9.62 18.71
N ARG A 107 -22.96 -8.78 18.89
CA ARG A 107 -23.52 -8.51 20.22
C ARG A 107 -24.07 -9.77 20.90
N ALA A 108 -24.70 -10.68 20.16
CA ALA A 108 -25.14 -11.97 20.69
C ALA A 108 -23.94 -12.86 21.10
N ARG A 109 -22.81 -12.79 20.39
CA ARG A 109 -21.58 -13.53 20.74
C ARG A 109 -20.91 -13.07 22.03
N GLU A 110 -21.11 -11.82 22.44
CA GLU A 110 -20.52 -11.29 23.69
C GLU A 110 -21.26 -11.74 24.96
N GLU A 111 -22.56 -12.08 24.89
CA GLU A 111 -23.37 -12.48 26.06
C GLU A 111 -23.68 -13.99 26.14
N GLU A 112 -23.56 -14.77 25.06
CA GLU A 112 -23.81 -16.23 25.09
C GLU A 112 -22.79 -17.05 25.92
N ALA A 113 -21.62 -16.48 26.24
CA ALA A 113 -20.59 -17.14 27.04
C ALA A 113 -20.55 -16.56 28.45
N LEU A 114 -20.78 -17.38 29.49
CA LEU A 114 -20.44 -16.95 30.85
C LEU A 114 -18.92 -16.69 30.92
N PRO A 115 -18.44 -15.86 31.88
CA PRO A 115 -17.01 -15.62 32.06
C PRO A 115 -16.15 -16.88 32.26
N THR A 116 -16.78 -18.02 32.61
CA THR A 116 -16.18 -19.36 32.70
C THR A 116 -16.05 -20.11 31.36
N ASP A 117 -16.80 -19.75 30.33
CA ASP A 117 -16.86 -20.49 29.05
C ASP A 117 -15.86 -19.96 28.01
N LEU A 118 -15.37 -18.73 28.20
CA LEU A 118 -14.10 -18.25 27.60
C LEU A 118 -12.93 -19.20 27.89
N TRP A 119 -12.97 -19.96 29.00
CA TRP A 119 -11.97 -20.95 29.38
C TRP A 119 -12.23 -22.34 28.79
N LYS A 120 -13.35 -22.54 28.07
CA LYS A 120 -13.78 -23.84 27.52
C LYS A 120 -13.77 -23.94 26.00
N ARG A 121 -13.65 -22.82 25.25
CA ARG A 121 -13.64 -22.88 23.78
C ARG A 121 -12.34 -23.47 23.23
N THR A 122 -12.47 -24.26 22.17
CA THR A 122 -11.51 -25.31 21.80
C THR A 122 -10.31 -24.80 21.01
N VAL A 123 -9.29 -24.25 21.71
CA VAL A 123 -7.98 -23.90 21.09
C VAL A 123 -6.78 -24.45 21.88
N MET A 124 -6.93 -25.58 22.56
CA MET A 124 -5.79 -26.41 22.98
C MET A 124 -6.00 -27.87 22.57
N LYS A 125 -5.10 -28.36 21.71
CA LYS A 125 -4.99 -29.79 21.35
C LYS A 125 -4.24 -30.61 22.40
N GLU A 126 -3.62 -29.95 23.38
CA GLU A 126 -2.94 -30.58 24.50
C GLU A 126 -3.97 -31.05 25.54
N SER A 127 -4.55 -32.23 25.28
CA SER A 127 -5.40 -32.94 26.23
C SER A 127 -4.56 -33.40 27.42
N PHE A 128 -4.47 -32.57 28.46
CA PHE A 128 -3.73 -32.89 29.68
C PHE A 128 -4.40 -34.04 30.44
N THR A 129 -3.92 -35.27 30.21
CA THR A 129 -4.41 -36.49 30.85
C THR A 129 -3.33 -37.09 31.74
N MET A 130 -3.53 -37.07 33.06
CA MET A 130 -2.70 -37.85 33.97
C MET A 130 -3.11 -39.32 33.93
N ASN A 131 -2.12 -40.21 33.78
CA ASN A 131 -2.31 -41.64 34.00
C ASN A 131 -2.70 -41.87 35.47
N ARG A 132 -3.79 -42.60 35.72
CA ARG A 132 -4.19 -43.03 37.06
C ARG A 132 -3.15 -44.02 37.59
N PRO A 133 -2.41 -43.72 38.68
CA PRO A 133 -1.35 -44.60 39.16
C PRO A 133 -1.93 -45.70 40.05
N HIS A 134 -1.42 -46.92 39.90
CA HIS A 134 -1.95 -48.15 40.50
C HIS A 134 -1.46 -48.38 41.95
N LEU A 135 -1.20 -47.31 42.70
CA LEU A 135 -0.56 -47.33 44.03
C LEU A 135 -1.21 -48.30 45.03
N ALA A 136 -2.54 -48.41 45.03
CA ALA A 136 -3.25 -49.33 45.91
C ALA A 136 -3.08 -50.80 45.50
N GLU A 137 -3.03 -51.07 44.20
CA GLU A 137 -2.89 -52.41 43.62
C GLU A 137 -1.43 -52.90 43.76
N GLU A 138 -0.46 -52.01 43.53
CA GLU A 138 0.97 -52.23 43.79
C GLU A 138 1.27 -52.50 45.27
N PHE A 139 0.66 -51.73 46.17
CA PHE A 139 0.79 -51.92 47.62
C PHE A 139 0.17 -53.25 48.08
N VAL A 140 -1.05 -53.56 47.65
CA VAL A 140 -1.72 -54.83 48.00
C VAL A 140 -0.93 -56.02 47.46
N THR A 141 -0.44 -55.96 46.22
CA THR A 141 0.41 -57.01 45.63
C THR A 141 1.70 -57.19 46.45
N SER A 142 2.36 -56.09 46.84
CA SER A 142 3.61 -56.11 47.62
C SER A 142 3.40 -56.63 49.05
N LEU A 143 2.26 -56.30 49.66
CA LEU A 143 1.89 -56.73 51.01
C LEU A 143 1.59 -58.23 51.02
N MET A 144 0.74 -58.70 50.11
CA MET A 144 0.32 -60.11 50.00
C MET A 144 1.48 -61.04 49.61
N ALA A 145 2.53 -60.55 48.95
CA ALA A 145 3.70 -61.33 48.55
C ALA A 145 4.48 -62.01 49.70
N LYS A 146 4.21 -61.65 50.97
CA LYS A 146 4.70 -62.37 52.17
C LYS A 146 3.64 -62.50 53.26
N ALA A 147 2.36 -62.59 52.87
CA ALA A 147 1.29 -62.97 53.78
C ALA A 147 1.51 -64.38 54.33
N GLN A 148 1.22 -64.60 55.62
CA GLN A 148 1.17 -65.93 56.22
C GLN A 148 -0.27 -66.23 56.65
N GLU A 149 -0.93 -67.12 55.91
CA GLU A 149 -2.24 -67.64 56.27
C GLU A 149 -2.10 -68.68 57.38
N THR A 150 -2.83 -68.46 58.47
CA THR A 150 -2.94 -69.42 59.58
C THR A 150 -4.08 -70.39 59.28
N GLU A 151 -4.01 -71.64 59.77
CA GLU A 151 -5.06 -72.66 59.59
C GLU A 151 -6.46 -72.22 60.08
N SER A 152 -6.52 -71.22 60.96
CA SER A 152 -7.73 -70.52 61.42
C SER A 152 -8.33 -69.51 60.41
N GLY A 153 -7.81 -69.41 59.19
CA GLY A 153 -8.24 -68.43 58.17
C GLY A 153 -7.76 -66.99 58.44
N THR A 154 -6.87 -66.79 59.41
CA THR A 154 -6.34 -65.48 59.78
C THR A 154 -5.03 -65.19 59.06
N VAL A 155 -5.00 -64.12 58.27
CA VAL A 155 -3.78 -63.63 57.61
C VAL A 155 -2.94 -62.84 58.60
N THR A 156 -1.65 -63.18 58.68
CA THR A 156 -0.65 -62.47 59.48
C THR A 156 0.48 -61.93 58.59
N PHE A 157 1.15 -60.88 59.06
CA PHE A 157 2.24 -60.21 58.34
C PHE A 157 3.41 -59.96 59.29
N ASP A 158 4.64 -60.17 58.83
CA ASP A 158 5.83 -59.71 59.56
C ASP A 158 5.85 -58.17 59.68
N SER A 159 6.15 -57.68 60.88
CA SER A 159 6.18 -56.25 61.17
C SER A 159 7.23 -55.49 60.36
N LYS A 160 8.36 -56.12 60.00
CA LYS A 160 9.41 -55.47 59.20
C LYS A 160 9.00 -55.40 57.73
N HIS A 161 8.37 -56.45 57.19
CA HIS A 161 7.77 -56.47 55.86
C HIS A 161 6.69 -55.40 55.72
N LEU A 162 5.72 -55.34 56.66
CA LEU A 162 4.67 -54.31 56.65
C LEU A 162 5.26 -52.89 56.69
N GLN A 163 6.24 -52.64 57.57
CA GLN A 163 6.90 -51.34 57.65
C GLN A 163 7.66 -50.98 56.37
N SER A 164 8.25 -51.97 55.68
CA SER A 164 8.89 -51.79 54.38
C SER A 164 7.88 -51.44 53.27
N CYS A 165 6.75 -52.15 53.20
CA CYS A 165 5.68 -51.86 52.24
C CYS A 165 5.04 -50.48 52.47
N LEU A 166 4.85 -50.06 53.72
CA LEU A 166 4.37 -48.71 54.04
C LEU A 166 5.40 -47.63 53.67
N ALA A 167 6.70 -47.89 53.86
CA ALA A 167 7.76 -46.98 53.43
C ALA A 167 7.86 -46.87 51.90
N GLU A 168 7.60 -47.96 51.16
CA GLU A 168 7.54 -47.95 49.69
C GLU A 168 6.30 -47.21 49.19
N LEU A 169 5.11 -47.46 49.77
CA LEU A 169 3.90 -46.70 49.46
C LEU A 169 4.11 -45.19 49.71
N GLY A 170 4.76 -44.82 50.81
CA GLY A 170 5.14 -43.43 51.09
C GLY A 170 6.06 -42.83 50.00
N ARG A 171 7.07 -43.58 49.54
CA ARG A 171 7.93 -43.17 48.41
C ARG A 171 7.12 -42.97 47.13
N SER A 172 6.26 -43.93 46.77
CA SER A 172 5.48 -43.88 45.52
C SER A 172 4.39 -42.81 45.52
N VAL A 173 3.76 -42.52 46.68
CA VAL A 173 2.85 -41.37 46.83
C VAL A 173 3.57 -40.04 46.65
N MET A 174 4.73 -39.86 47.30
CA MET A 174 5.54 -38.64 47.16
C MET A 174 6.09 -38.48 45.73
N ALA A 175 6.50 -39.57 45.09
CA ALA A 175 6.96 -39.58 43.70
C ALA A 175 5.83 -39.19 42.73
N ARG A 176 4.62 -39.74 42.92
CA ARG A 176 3.41 -39.32 42.19
C ARG A 176 3.17 -37.83 42.36
N GLU A 177 3.14 -37.34 43.60
CA GLU A 177 2.76 -35.94 43.87
C GLU A 177 3.78 -34.94 43.32
N LYS A 178 5.08 -35.28 43.39
CA LYS A 178 6.14 -34.54 42.70
C LYS A 178 5.90 -34.52 41.19
N PHE A 179 5.76 -35.69 40.55
CA PHE A 179 5.52 -35.80 39.11
C PHE A 179 4.24 -35.06 38.67
N SER A 180 3.19 -35.11 39.48
CA SER A 180 1.94 -34.40 39.25
C SER A 180 2.13 -32.88 39.29
N PHE A 181 2.85 -32.37 40.30
CA PHE A 181 3.17 -30.94 40.41
C PHE A 181 4.05 -30.46 39.25
N GLU A 182 5.07 -31.23 38.88
CA GLU A 182 5.96 -30.93 37.74
C GLU A 182 5.17 -30.92 36.42
N SER A 183 4.27 -31.89 36.20
CA SER A 183 3.42 -31.96 35.01
C SER A 183 2.46 -30.77 34.89
N TYR A 184 1.77 -30.40 35.98
CA TYR A 184 0.91 -29.21 35.98
C TYR A 184 1.70 -27.92 35.79
N SER A 185 2.87 -27.79 36.43
CA SER A 185 3.72 -26.60 36.31
C SER A 185 4.21 -26.40 34.87
N MET A 186 4.69 -27.48 34.23
CA MET A 186 5.10 -27.46 32.83
C MET A 186 3.94 -27.10 31.88
N TYR A 187 2.74 -27.66 32.12
CA TYR A 187 1.55 -27.33 31.33
C TYR A 187 1.18 -25.83 31.46
N PHE A 188 1.15 -25.28 32.68
CA PHE A 188 0.83 -23.87 32.88
C PHE A 188 1.91 -22.92 32.35
N GLU A 189 3.21 -23.28 32.42
CA GLU A 189 4.27 -22.52 31.76
C GLU A 189 4.14 -22.53 30.23
N ASN A 190 3.84 -23.69 29.63
CA ASN A 190 3.64 -23.79 28.18
C ASN A 190 2.42 -22.96 27.73
N LEU A 191 1.30 -23.05 28.46
CA LEU A 191 0.11 -22.22 28.27
C LEU A 191 0.42 -20.72 28.34
N LEU A 192 1.18 -20.28 29.35
CA LEU A 192 1.61 -18.89 29.49
C LEU A 192 2.51 -18.45 28.33
N ARG A 193 3.46 -19.29 27.91
CA ARG A 193 4.40 -19.00 26.81
C ARG A 193 3.67 -18.84 25.48
N VAL A 194 2.74 -19.75 25.17
CA VAL A 194 1.91 -19.70 23.95
C VAL A 194 1.00 -18.46 23.94
N ASN A 195 0.33 -18.17 25.06
CA ASN A 195 -0.54 -16.99 25.15
C ASN A 195 0.25 -15.68 25.05
N HIS A 196 1.45 -15.60 25.64
CA HIS A 196 2.32 -14.43 25.53
C HIS A 196 2.81 -14.21 24.09
N GLN A 197 3.20 -15.28 23.38
CA GLN A 197 3.57 -15.22 21.97
C GLN A 197 2.41 -14.77 21.08
N LEU A 198 1.19 -15.29 21.32
CA LEU A 198 -0.01 -14.90 20.59
C LEU A 198 -0.38 -13.43 20.85
N LEU A 199 -0.29 -12.97 22.09
CA LEU A 199 -0.52 -11.56 22.46
C LEU A 199 0.49 -10.65 21.76
N PHE A 200 1.78 -10.96 21.81
CA PHE A 200 2.81 -10.19 21.12
C PHE A 200 2.56 -10.13 19.60
N GLN A 201 2.17 -11.25 18.98
CA GLN A 201 1.82 -11.26 17.56
C GLN A 201 0.62 -10.34 17.26
N LYS A 202 -0.44 -10.38 18.08
CA LYS A 202 -1.60 -9.49 17.93
C LYS A 202 -1.28 -8.01 18.18
N GLU A 203 -0.38 -7.70 19.11
CA GLU A 203 0.11 -6.34 19.27
C GLU A 203 0.87 -5.82 18.03
N GLN A 204 1.68 -6.66 17.39
CA GLN A 204 2.40 -6.27 16.17
C GLN A 204 1.44 -6.09 14.98
N GLU A 205 0.44 -6.96 14.82
CA GLU A 205 -0.65 -6.78 13.85
C GLU A 205 -1.36 -5.43 14.08
N ILE A 206 -1.74 -5.11 15.33
CA ILE A 206 -2.40 -3.83 15.67
C ILE A 206 -1.48 -2.63 15.37
N LYS A 207 -0.18 -2.72 15.65
CA LYS A 207 0.80 -1.66 15.32
C LYS A 207 0.92 -1.45 13.81
N GLN A 208 0.95 -2.54 13.03
CA GLN A 208 1.00 -2.50 11.56
C GLN A 208 -0.27 -1.88 10.96
N MET A 209 -1.45 -2.30 11.42
CA MET A 209 -2.73 -1.75 10.94
C MET A 209 -2.88 -0.26 11.28
N LYS A 210 -2.38 0.20 12.44
CA LYS A 210 -2.38 1.62 12.82
C LYS A 210 -1.48 2.46 11.92
N GLU A 211 -0.29 1.98 11.56
CA GLU A 211 0.61 2.71 10.67
C GLU A 211 0.09 2.72 9.22
N GLN A 212 -0.52 1.64 8.76
CA GLN A 212 -1.23 1.60 7.46
C GLN A 212 -2.37 2.62 7.41
N LEU A 213 -3.18 2.72 8.47
CA LEU A 213 -4.24 3.73 8.58
C LEU A 213 -3.67 5.15 8.54
N ARG A 214 -2.59 5.42 9.29
CA ARG A 214 -1.91 6.72 9.32
C ARG A 214 -1.35 7.11 7.95
N GLN A 215 -0.77 6.15 7.23
CA GLN A 215 -0.26 6.35 5.87
C GLN A 215 -1.42 6.65 4.89
N ALA A 216 -2.49 5.85 4.91
CA ALA A 216 -3.66 6.05 4.05
C ALA A 216 -4.39 7.38 4.32
N GLN A 217 -4.45 7.82 5.59
CA GLN A 217 -4.95 9.15 5.96
C GLN A 217 -4.07 10.27 5.37
N SER A 218 -2.74 10.15 5.49
CA SER A 218 -1.80 11.13 4.93
C SER A 218 -1.86 11.22 3.40
N GLU A 219 -2.03 10.08 2.72
CA GLU A 219 -2.20 10.00 1.27
C GLU A 219 -3.54 10.59 0.82
N THR A 220 -4.63 10.26 1.51
CA THR A 220 -5.95 10.84 1.25
C THR A 220 -5.96 12.35 1.45
N GLN A 221 -5.32 12.85 2.52
CA GLN A 221 -5.20 14.29 2.79
C GLN A 221 -4.40 15.00 1.69
N ALA A 222 -3.29 14.43 1.23
CA ALA A 222 -2.51 14.99 0.13
C ALA A 222 -3.32 15.03 -1.18
N ASN A 223 -4.03 13.96 -1.51
CA ASN A 223 -4.87 13.88 -2.71
C ASN A 223 -6.01 14.92 -2.67
N VAL A 224 -6.71 15.06 -1.54
CA VAL A 224 -7.77 16.09 -1.36
C VAL A 224 -7.21 17.50 -1.46
N GLN A 225 -6.00 17.76 -0.94
CA GLN A 225 -5.34 19.06 -1.10
C GLN A 225 -4.96 19.35 -2.56
N CYS A 226 -4.51 18.35 -3.31
CA CYS A 226 -4.23 18.48 -4.75
C CYS A 226 -5.51 18.72 -5.58
N GLU A 227 -6.59 17.97 -5.33
CA GLU A 227 -7.87 18.18 -6.01
C GLU A 227 -8.46 19.55 -5.72
N LEU A 228 -8.43 20.00 -4.47
CA LEU A 228 -8.89 21.34 -4.08
C LEU A 228 -8.04 22.45 -4.71
N ALA A 229 -6.71 22.26 -4.82
CA ALA A 229 -5.82 23.20 -5.48
C ALA A 229 -6.10 23.30 -7.00
N ASN A 230 -6.39 22.17 -7.65
CA ASN A 230 -6.79 22.15 -9.06
C ASN A 230 -8.13 22.88 -9.28
N GLN A 231 -9.16 22.54 -8.50
CA GLN A 231 -10.47 23.22 -8.58
C GLN A 231 -10.37 24.72 -8.31
N ALA A 232 -9.54 25.13 -7.34
CA ALA A 232 -9.28 26.55 -7.06
C ALA A 232 -8.55 27.24 -8.22
N HIS A 233 -7.64 26.55 -8.93
CA HIS A 233 -6.98 27.06 -10.11
C HIS A 233 -7.95 27.23 -11.29
N ASP A 234 -8.78 26.22 -11.56
CA ASP A 234 -9.79 26.26 -12.63
C ASP A 234 -10.78 27.41 -12.41
N LEU A 235 -11.29 27.59 -11.19
CA LEU A 235 -12.15 28.72 -10.82
C LEU A 235 -11.43 30.08 -10.94
N LEU A 236 -10.14 30.17 -10.63
CA LEU A 236 -9.35 31.39 -10.84
C LEU A 236 -9.16 31.69 -12.33
N MET A 237 -9.02 30.68 -13.19
CA MET A 237 -8.97 30.85 -14.64
C MET A 237 -10.32 31.27 -15.22
N GLU A 238 -11.44 30.68 -14.77
CA GLU A 238 -12.78 31.13 -15.14
C GLU A 238 -13.04 32.58 -14.71
N ILE A 239 -12.75 32.93 -13.45
CA ILE A 239 -12.86 34.31 -12.95
C ILE A 239 -12.00 35.28 -13.76
N THR A 240 -10.81 34.86 -14.22
CA THR A 240 -9.92 35.68 -15.04
C THR A 240 -10.49 35.88 -16.45
N ALA A 241 -11.01 34.82 -17.09
CA ALA A 241 -11.66 34.90 -18.39
C ALA A 241 -12.94 35.76 -18.35
N LEU A 242 -13.76 35.62 -17.30
CA LEU A 242 -14.95 36.45 -17.08
C LEU A 242 -14.59 37.91 -16.86
N ARG A 243 -13.52 38.21 -16.09
CA ARG A 243 -13.00 39.59 -15.93
C ARG A 243 -12.54 40.17 -17.26
N ALA A 244 -11.81 39.42 -18.07
CA ALA A 244 -11.39 39.85 -19.40
C ALA A 244 -12.60 40.15 -20.29
N LYS A 245 -13.63 39.29 -20.30
CA LYS A 245 -14.86 39.51 -21.08
C LYS A 245 -15.65 40.72 -20.61
N VAL A 246 -15.68 41.00 -19.30
CA VAL A 246 -16.29 42.22 -18.75
C VAL A 246 -15.53 43.49 -19.15
N VAL A 247 -14.20 43.44 -19.30
CA VAL A 247 -13.41 44.56 -19.85
C VAL A 247 -13.72 44.75 -21.33
N GLU A 248 -13.66 43.69 -22.15
CA GLU A 248 -13.99 43.71 -23.58
C GLU A 248 -15.40 44.30 -23.84
N MET A 249 -16.40 43.88 -23.06
CA MET A 249 -17.77 44.41 -23.16
C MET A 249 -17.88 45.89 -22.78
N ARG A 250 -17.08 46.37 -21.82
CA ARG A 250 -17.02 47.80 -21.44
C ARG A 250 -16.34 48.63 -22.51
N GLU A 251 -15.26 48.12 -23.12
CA GLU A 251 -14.58 48.78 -24.24
C GLU A 251 -15.51 48.87 -25.46
N MET A 252 -16.19 47.78 -25.83
CA MET A 252 -17.22 47.82 -26.88
C MET A 252 -18.37 48.79 -26.59
N SER A 253 -18.79 48.92 -25.34
CA SER A 253 -19.82 49.90 -24.96
C SER A 253 -19.34 51.34 -25.10
N LEU A 254 -18.06 51.61 -24.79
CA LEU A 254 -17.46 52.94 -24.91
C LEU A 254 -17.19 53.33 -26.37
N THR A 255 -16.78 52.39 -27.23
CA THR A 255 -16.65 52.66 -28.67
C THR A 255 -18.02 52.92 -29.29
N GLN A 256 -19.03 52.08 -29.02
CA GLN A 256 -20.40 52.31 -29.50
C GLN A 256 -20.96 53.68 -29.07
N GLU A 257 -20.70 54.11 -27.83
CA GLU A 257 -21.11 55.44 -27.37
C GLU A 257 -20.36 56.56 -28.13
N SER A 258 -19.07 56.38 -28.41
CA SER A 258 -18.28 57.30 -29.25
C SER A 258 -18.84 57.37 -30.68
N ASP A 259 -19.10 56.22 -31.31
CA ASP A 259 -19.62 56.12 -32.69
C ASP A 259 -21.02 56.76 -32.83
N ILE A 260 -21.84 56.72 -31.78
CA ILE A 260 -23.13 57.41 -31.72
C ILE A 260 -22.92 58.93 -31.56
N ARG A 261 -22.03 59.35 -30.66
CA ARG A 261 -21.68 60.77 -30.44
C ARG A 261 -20.97 61.41 -31.63
N GLU A 262 -20.33 60.62 -32.49
CA GLU A 262 -19.73 61.06 -33.75
C GLU A 262 -20.81 61.22 -34.83
N ARG A 263 -21.63 60.20 -35.11
CA ARG A 263 -22.72 60.30 -36.09
C ARG A 263 -23.70 61.44 -35.81
N VAL A 264 -24.11 61.63 -34.55
CA VAL A 264 -24.99 62.77 -34.17
C VAL A 264 -24.31 64.12 -34.40
N ARG A 265 -22.97 64.20 -34.35
CA ARG A 265 -22.20 65.40 -34.68
C ARG A 265 -22.11 65.62 -36.19
N GLU A 266 -21.95 64.56 -36.97
CA GLU A 266 -21.96 64.59 -38.44
C GLU A 266 -23.33 65.04 -38.95
N GLU A 267 -24.42 64.39 -38.53
CA GLU A 267 -25.81 64.78 -38.85
C GLU A 267 -26.11 66.24 -38.50
N TYR A 268 -25.63 66.73 -37.35
CA TYR A 268 -25.78 68.12 -36.94
C TYR A 268 -24.96 69.10 -37.78
N ASN A 269 -23.74 68.73 -38.16
CA ASN A 269 -22.89 69.53 -39.05
C ASN A 269 -23.51 69.61 -40.47
N ASP A 270 -24.01 68.50 -41.00
CA ASP A 270 -24.68 68.45 -42.31
C ASP A 270 -25.97 69.28 -42.33
N LEU A 271 -26.76 69.23 -41.24
CA LEU A 271 -27.91 70.11 -41.06
C LEU A 271 -27.50 71.59 -41.02
N ILE A 272 -26.42 71.94 -40.30
CA ILE A 272 -25.87 73.31 -40.30
C ILE A 272 -25.41 73.74 -41.69
N HIS A 273 -24.68 72.88 -42.42
CA HIS A 273 -24.24 73.18 -43.78
C HIS A 273 -25.41 73.35 -44.74
N SER A 274 -26.46 72.52 -44.61
CA SER A 274 -27.71 72.66 -45.36
C SER A 274 -28.40 74.01 -45.09
N ILE A 275 -28.58 74.38 -43.82
CA ILE A 275 -29.19 75.65 -43.41
C ILE A 275 -28.37 76.86 -43.91
N PHE A 276 -27.04 76.81 -43.82
CA PHE A 276 -26.18 77.86 -44.38
C PHE A 276 -26.32 77.96 -45.90
N ASN A 277 -26.31 76.83 -46.62
CA ASN A 277 -26.50 76.80 -48.07
C ASN A 277 -27.86 77.37 -48.49
N SER A 278 -28.95 76.99 -47.81
CA SER A 278 -30.29 77.59 -48.04
C SER A 278 -30.30 79.09 -47.75
N THR A 279 -29.60 79.55 -46.70
CA THR A 279 -29.49 80.96 -46.35
C THR A 279 -28.70 81.75 -47.41
N PHE A 280 -27.61 81.20 -47.95
CA PHE A 280 -26.86 81.79 -49.06
C PHE A 280 -27.68 81.83 -50.36
N GLN A 281 -28.45 80.77 -50.67
CA GLN A 281 -29.36 80.76 -51.82
C GLN A 281 -30.47 81.82 -51.69
N LEU A 282 -31.08 81.93 -50.51
CA LEU A 282 -32.11 82.95 -50.24
C LEU A 282 -31.55 84.36 -50.33
N ARG A 283 -30.35 84.60 -49.78
CA ARG A 283 -29.66 85.88 -49.93
C ARG A 283 -29.34 86.18 -51.40
N SER A 284 -28.86 85.19 -52.17
CA SER A 284 -28.58 85.35 -53.59
C SER A 284 -29.83 85.81 -54.36
N LYS A 285 -31.01 85.24 -54.05
CA LYS A 285 -32.30 85.72 -54.60
C LYS A 285 -32.65 87.14 -54.17
N PHE A 286 -32.41 87.53 -52.92
CA PHE A 286 -32.62 88.92 -52.50
C PHE A 286 -31.66 89.91 -53.17
N ASP A 287 -30.41 89.52 -53.38
CA ASP A 287 -29.44 90.32 -54.13
C ASP A 287 -29.81 90.39 -55.64
N GLN A 288 -30.40 89.34 -56.22
CA GLN A 288 -31.00 89.36 -57.56
C GLN A 288 -32.19 90.32 -57.65
N PHE A 289 -33.23 90.14 -56.82
CA PHE A 289 -34.40 91.02 -56.79
C PHE A 289 -34.04 92.49 -56.53
N ARG A 290 -32.98 92.75 -55.75
CA ARG A 290 -32.47 94.10 -55.48
C ARG A 290 -31.80 94.72 -56.70
N ASN A 291 -31.07 93.94 -57.50
CA ASN A 291 -30.50 94.40 -58.76
C ASN A 291 -31.61 94.62 -59.80
N GLU A 292 -32.51 93.65 -59.97
CA GLU A 292 -33.68 93.76 -60.86
C GLU A 292 -34.48 95.03 -60.56
N LEU A 293 -34.84 95.29 -59.29
CA LEU A 293 -35.53 96.52 -58.87
C LEU A 293 -34.69 97.79 -59.11
N GLN A 294 -33.37 97.72 -58.97
CA GLN A 294 -32.48 98.86 -59.21
C GLN A 294 -32.40 99.19 -60.72
N ASP A 295 -32.38 98.18 -61.59
CA ASP A 295 -32.42 98.34 -63.04
C ASP A 295 -33.81 98.86 -63.47
N ASP A 296 -34.89 98.31 -62.93
CA ASP A 296 -36.29 98.74 -63.14
C ASP A 296 -36.52 100.22 -62.74
N VAL A 297 -35.84 100.67 -61.67
CA VAL A 297 -35.81 102.07 -61.23
C VAL A 297 -34.91 102.92 -62.12
N PHE A 298 -33.76 102.43 -62.57
CA PHE A 298 -32.91 103.16 -63.52
C PHE A 298 -33.60 103.35 -64.86
N ASP A 299 -34.31 102.36 -65.38
CA ASP A 299 -35.06 102.48 -66.64
C ASP A 299 -36.23 103.46 -66.50
N LYS A 300 -36.99 103.42 -65.40
CA LYS A 300 -37.99 104.46 -65.10
C LYS A 300 -37.38 105.85 -64.96
N ILE A 301 -36.20 105.99 -64.36
CA ILE A 301 -35.45 107.26 -64.29
C ILE A 301 -34.96 107.67 -65.69
N ASN A 302 -34.53 106.73 -66.53
CA ASN A 302 -34.07 107.00 -67.89
C ASN A 302 -35.23 107.40 -68.80
N ASP A 303 -36.40 106.79 -68.67
CA ASP A 303 -37.61 107.16 -69.40
C ASP A 303 -38.17 108.49 -68.91
N THR A 304 -38.24 108.72 -67.59
CA THR A 304 -38.56 110.05 -67.03
C THR A 304 -37.55 111.11 -67.51
N ARG A 305 -36.27 110.75 -67.66
CA ARG A 305 -35.24 111.64 -68.23
C ARG A 305 -35.42 111.84 -69.73
N LYS A 306 -35.82 110.83 -70.51
CA LYS A 306 -36.17 110.98 -71.94
C LYS A 306 -37.37 111.90 -72.09
N GLU A 307 -38.46 111.67 -71.35
CA GLU A 307 -39.64 112.53 -71.33
C GLU A 307 -39.31 113.96 -70.90
N ALA A 308 -38.49 114.12 -69.85
CA ALA A 308 -38.03 115.42 -69.38
C ALA A 308 -37.08 116.10 -70.37
N VAL A 309 -36.22 115.36 -71.10
CA VAL A 309 -35.36 115.89 -72.17
C VAL A 309 -36.17 116.24 -73.41
N ASP A 310 -37.21 115.48 -73.74
CA ASP A 310 -38.16 115.80 -74.80
C ASP A 310 -38.98 117.04 -74.44
N ALA A 311 -39.45 117.16 -73.19
CA ALA A 311 -40.12 118.34 -72.68
C ALA A 311 -39.18 119.55 -72.61
N MET A 312 -37.92 119.35 -72.18
CA MET A 312 -36.88 120.38 -72.20
C MET A 312 -36.44 120.73 -73.61
N ALA A 313 -36.48 119.84 -74.60
CA ALA A 313 -36.25 120.17 -76.01
C ALA A 313 -37.42 121.00 -76.54
N LYS A 314 -38.67 120.59 -76.25
CA LYS A 314 -39.90 121.35 -76.54
C LYS A 314 -39.95 122.72 -75.81
N LEU A 315 -39.14 122.93 -74.76
CA LEU A 315 -38.97 124.19 -74.04
C LEU A 315 -37.73 124.98 -74.48
N GLN A 316 -36.61 124.34 -74.82
CA GLN A 316 -35.39 124.99 -75.34
C GLN A 316 -35.58 125.48 -76.78
N GLN A 317 -36.43 124.79 -77.55
CA GLN A 317 -36.98 125.28 -78.82
C GLN A 317 -37.88 126.53 -78.64
N LYS A 318 -38.25 126.88 -77.40
CA LYS A 318 -39.02 128.08 -77.05
C LYS A 318 -38.21 129.14 -76.28
N PHE A 319 -37.21 128.76 -75.48
CA PHE A 319 -36.40 129.65 -74.65
C PHE A 319 -34.93 129.20 -74.51
N LYS A 320 -34.00 130.12 -74.73
CA LYS A 320 -32.57 129.99 -74.37
C LYS A 320 -32.32 130.61 -72.98
N GLY A 321 -31.60 129.91 -72.10
CA GLY A 321 -31.23 130.40 -70.77
C GLY A 321 -30.12 129.56 -70.12
N THR A 322 -29.35 130.15 -69.20
CA THR A 322 -28.09 129.63 -68.65
C THR A 322 -27.83 130.13 -67.23
N SER A 323 -27.37 129.29 -66.30
CA SER A 323 -26.42 129.61 -65.20
C SER A 323 -26.12 128.39 -64.32
N ASP A 324 -25.01 128.47 -63.58
CA ASP A 324 -24.66 127.83 -62.28
C ASP A 324 -23.43 126.90 -62.28
N ASP A 325 -22.25 127.54 -62.31
CA ASP A 325 -20.93 126.90 -62.47
C ASP A 325 -20.04 126.90 -61.20
N GLU A 326 -20.27 127.82 -60.25
CA GLU A 326 -19.41 127.94 -59.04
C GLU A 326 -19.75 126.93 -57.93
N GLU A 327 -21.03 126.73 -57.60
CA GLU A 327 -21.44 125.73 -56.61
C GLU A 327 -21.09 124.30 -57.07
N LEU A 328 -21.05 124.08 -58.39
CA LEU A 328 -20.59 122.83 -58.99
C LEU A 328 -19.11 122.56 -58.67
N LYS A 329 -18.22 123.55 -58.79
CA LYS A 329 -16.78 123.42 -58.47
C LYS A 329 -16.53 123.14 -56.99
N ALA A 330 -17.25 123.84 -56.11
CA ALA A 330 -17.14 123.62 -54.66
C ALA A 330 -17.56 122.20 -54.26
N ASN A 331 -18.63 121.66 -54.87
CA ASN A 331 -19.07 120.29 -54.63
C ASN A 331 -18.16 119.24 -55.30
N LEU A 332 -17.57 119.52 -56.46
CA LEU A 332 -16.56 118.66 -57.09
C LEU A 332 -15.31 118.49 -56.19
N SER A 333 -14.74 119.58 -55.67
CA SER A 333 -13.58 119.51 -54.77
C SER A 333 -13.88 118.75 -53.47
N ARG A 334 -15.08 118.93 -52.90
CA ARG A 334 -15.56 118.14 -51.76
C ARG A 334 -15.67 116.64 -52.10
N ALA A 335 -16.16 116.30 -53.29
CA ALA A 335 -16.25 114.92 -53.76
C ALA A 335 -14.86 114.27 -53.98
N GLU A 336 -13.86 115.03 -54.42
CA GLU A 336 -12.47 114.56 -54.56
C GLU A 336 -11.84 114.22 -53.20
N GLN A 337 -12.03 115.07 -52.19
CA GLN A 337 -11.57 114.77 -50.81
C GLN A 337 -12.23 113.51 -50.24
N ILE A 338 -13.54 113.33 -50.48
CA ILE A 338 -14.26 112.11 -50.07
C ILE A 338 -13.70 110.87 -50.79
N ARG A 339 -13.42 110.95 -52.09
CA ARG A 339 -12.78 109.85 -52.86
C ARG A 339 -11.38 109.51 -52.33
N ALA A 340 -10.58 110.51 -51.95
CA ALA A 340 -9.25 110.28 -51.36
C ALA A 340 -9.33 109.47 -50.06
N LEU A 341 -10.22 109.87 -49.14
CA LEU A 341 -10.46 109.16 -47.88
C LEU A 341 -11.06 107.76 -48.10
N GLN A 342 -11.93 107.59 -49.10
CA GLN A 342 -12.47 106.27 -49.48
C GLN A 342 -11.36 105.34 -50.01
N ASN A 343 -10.44 105.85 -50.82
CA ASN A 343 -9.29 105.09 -51.34
C ASN A 343 -8.32 104.68 -50.23
N GLU A 344 -8.01 105.58 -49.29
CA GLU A 344 -7.17 105.28 -48.13
C GLU A 344 -7.83 104.22 -47.22
N ASN A 345 -9.11 104.39 -46.90
CA ASN A 345 -9.88 103.44 -46.10
C ASN A 345 -9.96 102.06 -46.78
N HIS A 346 -10.11 102.01 -48.11
CA HIS A 346 -10.03 100.77 -48.88
C HIS A 346 -8.64 100.12 -48.77
N HIS A 347 -7.55 100.89 -48.90
CA HIS A 347 -6.18 100.39 -48.77
C HIS A 347 -5.89 99.84 -47.36
N LEU A 348 -6.31 100.55 -46.31
CA LEU A 348 -6.20 100.11 -44.92
C LEU A 348 -6.98 98.80 -44.67
N ASN A 349 -8.19 98.67 -45.22
CA ASN A 349 -8.94 97.42 -45.17
C ASN A 349 -8.21 96.25 -45.87
N GLN A 350 -7.61 96.48 -47.04
CA GLN A 350 -6.76 95.46 -47.69
C GLN A 350 -5.58 95.04 -46.81
N LEU A 351 -4.91 95.98 -46.13
CA LEU A 351 -3.81 95.68 -45.22
C LEU A 351 -4.27 94.87 -44.00
N VAL A 352 -5.42 95.22 -43.40
CA VAL A 352 -6.02 94.46 -42.28
C VAL A 352 -6.39 93.04 -42.71
N LEU A 353 -6.94 92.85 -43.92
CA LEU A 353 -7.25 91.52 -44.46
C LEU A 353 -5.98 90.69 -44.71
N LYS A 354 -4.93 91.28 -45.30
CA LYS A 354 -3.62 90.63 -45.48
C LYS A 354 -2.99 90.24 -44.14
N MET A 355 -3.06 91.11 -43.12
CA MET A 355 -2.57 90.82 -41.78
C MET A 355 -3.33 89.67 -41.11
N LYS A 356 -4.67 89.65 -41.21
CA LYS A 356 -5.51 88.54 -40.73
C LYS A 356 -5.14 87.22 -41.41
N ALA A 357 -5.03 87.21 -42.75
CA ALA A 357 -4.65 86.01 -43.51
C ALA A 357 -3.26 85.47 -43.11
N LEU A 358 -2.26 86.35 -43.00
CA LEU A 358 -0.90 85.98 -42.56
C LEU A 358 -0.88 85.44 -41.13
N ASN A 359 -1.69 86.00 -40.23
CA ASN A 359 -1.74 85.51 -38.84
C ASN A 359 -2.45 84.15 -38.75
N SER A 360 -3.55 83.94 -39.48
CA SER A 360 -4.21 82.64 -39.59
C SER A 360 -3.28 81.58 -40.21
N TRP A 361 -2.51 81.92 -41.23
CA TRP A 361 -1.52 81.02 -41.83
C TRP A 361 -0.41 80.65 -40.82
N ARG A 362 0.15 81.65 -40.12
CA ARG A 362 1.14 81.44 -39.05
C ARG A 362 0.60 80.54 -37.92
N GLN A 363 -0.66 80.72 -37.54
CA GLN A 363 -1.32 79.89 -36.53
C GLN A 363 -1.52 78.46 -37.04
N ASN A 364 -2.02 78.28 -38.26
CA ASN A 364 -2.22 76.96 -38.87
C ASN A 364 -0.90 76.20 -39.05
N VAL A 365 0.19 76.85 -39.45
CA VAL A 365 1.52 76.23 -39.55
C VAL A 365 2.02 75.74 -38.18
N LYS A 366 1.84 76.54 -37.12
CA LYS A 366 2.16 76.10 -35.74
C LYS A 366 1.27 74.94 -35.28
N THR A 367 -0.04 75.02 -35.51
CA THR A 367 -0.97 73.95 -35.13
C THR A 367 -0.64 72.65 -35.88
N HIS A 368 -0.31 72.72 -37.17
CA HIS A 368 0.11 71.56 -37.95
C HIS A 368 1.44 70.96 -37.45
N SER A 369 2.44 71.77 -37.10
CA SER A 369 3.70 71.23 -36.57
C SER A 369 3.54 70.58 -35.19
N PHE A 370 2.68 71.12 -34.32
CA PHE A 370 2.32 70.48 -33.05
C PHE A 370 1.51 69.19 -33.24
N LEU A 371 0.52 69.16 -34.14
CA LEU A 371 -0.24 67.95 -34.45
C LEU A 371 0.66 66.85 -35.04
N LYS A 372 1.56 67.19 -35.96
CA LYS A 372 2.52 66.24 -36.55
C LYS A 372 3.47 65.67 -35.49
N THR A 373 4.11 66.53 -34.71
CA THR A 373 5.03 66.07 -33.64
C THR A 373 4.33 65.23 -32.58
N THR A 374 3.07 65.55 -32.25
CA THR A 374 2.24 64.75 -31.34
C THR A 374 1.90 63.38 -31.93
N SER A 375 1.54 63.32 -33.23
CA SER A 375 1.37 62.06 -33.98
C SER A 375 2.64 61.21 -33.94
N ASP A 376 3.78 61.82 -34.25
CA ASP A 376 5.04 61.10 -34.41
C ASP A 376 5.60 60.60 -33.06
N LEU A 377 5.37 61.35 -31.98
CA LEU A 377 5.64 60.89 -30.61
C LEU A 377 4.68 59.78 -30.17
N ARG A 378 3.38 59.91 -30.48
CA ARG A 378 2.38 58.89 -30.15
C ARG A 378 2.68 57.56 -30.83
N LYS A 379 3.01 57.56 -32.13
CA LYS A 379 3.43 56.37 -32.87
C LYS A 379 4.68 55.71 -32.29
N LYS A 380 5.64 56.51 -31.80
CA LYS A 380 6.83 55.98 -31.11
C LYS A 380 6.48 55.33 -29.76
N ALA A 381 5.60 55.93 -28.97
CA ALA A 381 5.14 55.35 -27.72
C ALA A 381 4.34 54.05 -27.94
N GLU A 382 3.44 54.04 -28.93
CA GLU A 382 2.67 52.85 -29.32
C GLU A 382 3.58 51.73 -29.87
N GLY A 383 4.63 52.07 -30.63
CA GLY A 383 5.65 51.12 -31.06
C GLY A 383 6.50 50.56 -29.92
N SER A 384 6.95 51.43 -29.00
CA SER A 384 7.72 51.01 -27.82
C SER A 384 6.92 50.04 -26.94
N ARG A 385 5.63 50.33 -26.73
CA ARG A 385 4.72 49.48 -25.93
C ARG A 385 4.46 48.12 -26.59
N LYS A 386 4.51 48.02 -27.92
CA LYS A 386 4.43 46.74 -28.63
C LYS A 386 5.69 45.91 -28.42
N ALA A 387 6.87 46.50 -28.61
CA ALA A 387 8.14 45.82 -28.36
C ALA A 387 8.31 45.36 -26.89
N GLU A 388 7.78 46.15 -25.94
CA GLU A 388 7.71 45.78 -24.51
C GLU A 388 6.82 44.56 -24.26
N LEU A 389 5.64 44.49 -24.90
CA LEU A 389 4.73 43.34 -24.82
C LEU A 389 5.30 42.09 -25.51
N GLU A 390 5.93 42.25 -26.68
CA GLU A 390 6.61 41.18 -27.40
C GLU A 390 7.76 40.57 -26.56
N LEU A 391 8.55 41.42 -25.88
CA LEU A 391 9.59 40.97 -24.95
C LEU A 391 9.01 40.30 -23.70
N HIS A 392 7.88 40.78 -23.17
CA HIS A 392 7.19 40.16 -22.03
C HIS A 392 6.71 38.75 -22.37
N MET A 393 6.07 38.57 -23.53
CA MET A 393 5.60 37.26 -24.00
C MET A 393 6.74 36.26 -24.16
N LEU A 394 7.87 36.67 -24.75
CA LEU A 394 9.06 35.81 -24.89
C LEU A 394 9.65 35.42 -23.53
N ALA A 395 9.65 36.32 -22.54
CA ALA A 395 10.08 36.01 -21.18
C ALA A 395 9.11 35.06 -20.45
N GLU A 396 7.80 35.18 -20.68
CA GLU A 396 6.79 34.24 -20.16
C GLU A 396 6.94 32.85 -20.78
N GLU A 397 7.19 32.76 -22.10
CA GLU A 397 7.49 31.51 -22.79
C GLU A 397 8.76 30.84 -22.23
N GLU A 398 9.85 31.59 -22.01
CA GLU A 398 11.07 31.08 -21.39
C GLU A 398 10.81 30.57 -19.96
N VAL A 399 10.04 31.29 -19.15
CA VAL A 399 9.66 30.87 -17.79
C VAL A 399 8.82 29.58 -17.81
N VAL A 400 7.93 29.40 -18.79
CA VAL A 400 7.18 28.15 -18.97
C VAL A 400 8.13 27.00 -19.37
N LEU A 401 9.06 27.25 -20.29
CA LEU A 401 10.02 26.25 -20.78
C LEU A 401 10.96 25.79 -19.65
N LEU A 402 11.47 26.72 -18.83
CA LEU A 402 12.28 26.42 -17.65
C LEU A 402 11.50 25.64 -16.57
N ARG A 403 10.21 25.96 -16.36
CA ARG A 403 9.33 25.17 -15.46
C ARG A 403 9.16 23.73 -15.96
N GLN A 404 8.97 23.53 -17.27
CA GLN A 404 8.86 22.19 -17.86
C GLN A 404 10.17 21.39 -17.71
N GLN A 405 11.32 22.00 -17.99
CA GLN A 405 12.64 21.37 -17.79
C GLN A 405 12.86 20.98 -16.32
N LEU A 406 12.49 21.83 -15.37
CA LEU A 406 12.61 21.59 -13.94
C LEU A 406 11.71 20.43 -13.47
N VAL A 407 10.50 20.30 -14.01
CA VAL A 407 9.63 19.13 -13.76
C VAL A 407 10.23 17.86 -14.36
N ALA A 408 10.74 17.90 -15.60
CA ALA A 408 11.39 16.76 -16.23
C ALA A 408 12.62 16.28 -15.42
N ALA A 409 13.45 17.21 -14.94
CA ALA A 409 14.60 16.91 -14.08
C ALA A 409 14.18 16.27 -12.74
N ARG A 410 13.12 16.77 -12.08
CA ARG A 410 12.56 16.16 -10.86
C ARG A 410 12.07 14.74 -11.11
N ASN A 411 11.37 14.50 -12.21
CA ASN A 411 10.86 13.16 -12.56
C ASN A 411 12.01 12.18 -12.86
N ALA A 412 13.08 12.66 -13.52
CA ALA A 412 14.29 11.86 -13.75
C ALA A 412 15.00 11.49 -12.44
N MET A 413 15.14 12.44 -11.51
CA MET A 413 15.71 12.17 -10.18
C MET A 413 14.86 11.17 -9.38
N ALA A 414 13.53 11.31 -9.38
CA ALA A 414 12.64 10.36 -8.69
C ALA A 414 12.76 8.93 -9.26
N SER A 415 13.01 8.78 -10.58
CA SER A 415 13.31 7.48 -11.18
C SER A 415 14.66 6.93 -10.71
N THR A 416 15.74 7.72 -10.79
CA THR A 416 17.08 7.24 -10.39
C THR A 416 17.20 6.97 -8.89
N GLU A 417 16.44 7.67 -8.03
CA GLU A 417 16.29 7.34 -6.61
C GLU A 417 15.59 6.00 -6.38
N LYS A 418 14.51 5.73 -7.12
CA LYS A 418 13.77 4.46 -7.09
C LYS A 418 14.65 3.30 -7.55
N ASP A 419 15.38 3.48 -8.65
CA ASP A 419 16.31 2.48 -9.19
C ASP A 419 17.48 2.25 -8.23
N SER A 420 18.04 3.31 -7.64
CA SER A 420 19.05 3.22 -6.58
C SER A 420 18.55 2.49 -5.34
N MET A 421 17.29 2.69 -4.94
CA MET A 421 16.67 1.96 -3.84
C MET A 421 16.49 0.47 -4.19
N GLN A 422 16.14 0.15 -5.44
CA GLN A 422 16.02 -1.23 -5.90
C GLN A 422 17.38 -1.93 -5.94
N VAL A 423 18.43 -1.29 -6.44
CA VAL A 423 19.81 -1.81 -6.42
C VAL A 423 20.28 -2.04 -4.98
N ARG A 424 20.02 -1.12 -4.05
CA ARG A 424 20.31 -1.31 -2.61
C ARG A 424 19.58 -2.53 -2.02
N LYS A 425 18.30 -2.75 -2.37
CA LYS A 425 17.52 -3.93 -1.94
C LYS A 425 18.05 -5.24 -2.52
N VAL A 426 18.54 -5.25 -3.76
CA VAL A 426 19.16 -6.43 -4.38
C VAL A 426 20.51 -6.73 -3.71
N LEU A 427 21.37 -5.71 -3.54
CA LEU A 427 22.67 -5.86 -2.86
C LEU A 427 22.52 -6.40 -1.43
N GLN A 428 21.53 -5.93 -0.67
CA GLN A 428 21.26 -6.42 0.68
C GLN A 428 20.83 -7.91 0.69
N LYS A 429 20.09 -8.37 -0.34
CA LYS A 429 19.74 -9.79 -0.49
C LYS A 429 20.97 -10.64 -0.84
N GLU A 430 21.79 -10.21 -1.79
CA GLU A 430 23.01 -10.93 -2.19
C GLU A 430 24.01 -11.04 -1.02
N LEU A 431 24.18 -9.97 -0.24
CA LEU A 431 25.01 -10.01 0.98
C LEU A 431 24.46 -11.01 2.02
N LYS A 432 23.14 -11.06 2.21
CA LYS A 432 22.51 -12.04 3.09
C LYS A 432 22.74 -13.47 2.59
N ILE A 433 22.47 -13.75 1.31
CA ILE A 433 22.67 -15.06 0.67
C ILE A 433 24.15 -15.48 0.76
N LYS A 434 25.10 -14.55 0.60
CA LYS A 434 26.53 -14.81 0.79
C LYS A 434 26.85 -15.24 2.22
N SER A 435 26.36 -14.50 3.23
CA SER A 435 26.56 -14.86 4.64
C SER A 435 25.91 -16.19 5.04
N GLU A 436 24.78 -16.54 4.41
CA GLU A 436 24.10 -17.83 4.59
C GLU A 436 24.93 -18.97 4.00
N ARG A 437 25.46 -18.81 2.77
CA ARG A 437 26.38 -19.79 2.16
C ARG A 437 27.66 -19.97 2.96
N GLU A 438 28.29 -18.89 3.41
CA GLU A 438 29.49 -18.94 4.25
C GLU A 438 29.22 -19.70 5.57
N HIS A 439 28.04 -19.51 6.15
CA HIS A 439 27.63 -20.25 7.35
C HIS A 439 27.37 -21.74 7.06
N GLU A 440 26.68 -22.07 5.96
CA GLU A 440 26.48 -23.45 5.52
C GLU A 440 27.81 -24.16 5.22
N GLU A 441 28.74 -23.52 4.54
CA GLU A 441 30.07 -24.05 4.23
C GLU A 441 30.86 -24.30 5.52
N ALA A 442 30.87 -23.34 6.45
CA ALA A 442 31.48 -23.50 7.77
C ALA A 442 30.79 -24.59 8.63
N GLN A 443 29.51 -24.91 8.40
CA GLN A 443 28.84 -26.06 9.04
C GLN A 443 29.23 -27.39 8.37
N ARG A 444 29.23 -27.45 7.03
CA ARG A 444 29.65 -28.63 6.26
C ARG A 444 31.09 -29.01 6.58
N GLU A 445 31.99 -28.04 6.68
CA GLU A 445 33.39 -28.27 7.00
C GLU A 445 33.58 -28.76 8.44
N ARG A 446 32.86 -28.20 9.42
CA ARG A 446 32.83 -28.74 10.80
C ARG A 446 32.31 -30.19 10.85
N SER A 447 31.25 -30.51 10.10
CA SER A 447 30.73 -31.88 9.99
C SER A 447 31.74 -32.84 9.34
N LYS A 448 32.42 -32.39 8.28
CA LYS A 448 33.51 -33.14 7.62
C LYS A 448 34.68 -33.39 8.57
N GLN A 449 35.10 -32.39 9.35
CA GLN A 449 36.15 -32.53 10.36
C GLN A 449 35.77 -33.52 11.46
N GLN A 450 34.53 -33.47 11.97
CA GLN A 450 34.03 -34.45 12.94
C GLN A 450 34.00 -35.87 12.38
N LEU A 451 33.59 -36.06 11.13
CA LEU A 451 33.62 -37.36 10.46
C LEU A 451 35.06 -37.88 10.28
N GLU A 452 36.00 -37.03 9.90
CA GLU A 452 37.40 -37.43 9.72
C GLU A 452 38.08 -37.75 11.06
N GLN A 453 37.78 -36.99 12.13
CA GLN A 453 38.19 -37.32 13.50
C GLN A 453 37.61 -38.67 13.95
N ALA A 454 36.35 -38.96 13.64
CA ALA A 454 35.72 -40.24 13.98
C ALA A 454 36.33 -41.42 13.21
N LYS A 455 36.70 -41.24 11.92
CA LYS A 455 37.47 -42.23 11.16
C LYS A 455 38.86 -42.43 11.76
N GLN A 456 39.58 -41.34 12.04
CA GLN A 456 40.93 -41.38 12.59
C GLN A 456 40.96 -42.13 13.93
N ALA A 457 40.06 -41.82 14.86
CA ALA A 457 39.90 -42.55 16.12
C ALA A 457 39.43 -44.02 15.94
N GLY A 458 38.85 -44.37 14.78
CA GLY A 458 38.57 -45.74 14.38
C GLY A 458 39.81 -46.48 13.87
N VAL A 459 40.64 -45.81 13.06
CA VAL A 459 41.94 -46.33 12.59
C VAL A 459 42.90 -46.52 13.75
N GLU A 460 42.98 -45.57 14.68
CA GLU A 460 43.82 -45.66 15.89
C GLU A 460 43.45 -46.89 16.73
N LYS A 461 42.15 -47.13 16.98
CA LYS A 461 41.70 -48.36 17.66
C LYS A 461 42.04 -49.65 16.92
N LEU A 462 42.00 -49.64 15.58
CA LEU A 462 42.42 -50.78 14.77
C LEU A 462 43.94 -51.00 14.83
N VAL A 463 44.73 -49.93 14.93
CA VAL A 463 46.18 -50.01 15.17
C VAL A 463 46.48 -50.55 16.58
N ASP A 464 45.80 -50.05 17.61
CA ASP A 464 45.89 -50.58 18.98
C ASP A 464 45.53 -52.07 19.03
N GLU A 465 44.40 -52.46 18.41
CA GLU A 465 43.99 -53.87 18.30
C GLU A 465 45.01 -54.74 17.55
N LEU A 466 45.66 -54.21 16.50
CA LEU A 466 46.70 -54.92 15.76
C LEU A 466 47.97 -55.05 16.58
N MET A 467 48.38 -54.02 17.33
CA MET A 467 49.50 -54.08 18.27
C MET A 467 49.23 -55.07 19.40
N ASP A 468 48.00 -55.12 19.92
CA ASP A 468 47.62 -56.06 20.98
C ASP A 468 47.54 -57.51 20.47
N LYS A 469 47.12 -57.72 19.21
CA LYS A 469 47.18 -59.03 18.52
C LYS A 469 48.62 -59.44 18.23
N GLU A 470 49.47 -58.55 17.73
CA GLU A 470 50.91 -58.78 17.52
C GLU A 470 51.63 -59.15 18.83
N ALA A 471 51.33 -58.45 19.93
CA ALA A 471 51.86 -58.74 21.26
C ALA A 471 51.31 -60.04 21.88
N ARG A 472 50.18 -60.57 21.38
CA ARG A 472 49.69 -61.93 21.71
C ARG A 472 50.38 -62.98 20.84
N LEU A 473 50.53 -62.73 19.53
CA LEU A 473 51.21 -63.61 18.59
C LEU A 473 52.66 -63.86 19.01
N LYS A 474 53.43 -62.82 19.36
CA LYS A 474 54.80 -62.97 19.87
C LYS A 474 54.90 -63.82 21.14
N ARG A 475 53.95 -63.69 22.07
CA ARG A 475 53.89 -64.55 23.27
C ARG A 475 53.60 -66.02 22.92
N LEU A 476 52.66 -66.26 22.01
CA LEU A 476 52.36 -67.61 21.51
C LEU A 476 53.52 -68.22 20.72
N GLU A 477 54.25 -67.40 19.95
CA GLU A 477 55.47 -67.78 19.25
C GLU A 477 56.55 -68.20 20.26
N GLU A 478 56.86 -67.37 21.27
CA GLU A 478 57.80 -67.75 22.33
C GLU A 478 57.37 -69.01 23.11
N GLU A 479 56.07 -69.19 23.40
CA GLU A 479 55.55 -70.38 24.07
C GLU A 479 55.69 -71.63 23.19
N GLN A 480 55.37 -71.53 21.90
CA GLN A 480 55.59 -72.59 20.92
C GLN A 480 57.08 -72.89 20.74
N ASP A 481 57.95 -71.89 20.84
CA ASP A 481 59.39 -72.05 20.70
C ASP A 481 60.06 -72.62 21.98
N ARG A 482 59.45 -72.40 23.15
CA ARG A 482 59.76 -73.15 24.40
C ARG A 482 59.31 -74.61 24.26
N SER A 483 58.12 -74.84 23.71
CA SER A 483 57.53 -76.17 23.48
C SER A 483 58.33 -77.00 22.45
N SER A 484 58.78 -76.36 21.35
CA SER A 484 59.61 -77.00 20.31
C SER A 484 60.97 -77.45 20.88
N LYS A 485 61.60 -76.61 21.71
CA LYS A 485 62.87 -76.94 22.39
C LYS A 485 62.70 -78.06 23.40
N LEU A 486 61.61 -78.05 24.19
CA LEU A 486 61.27 -79.14 25.12
C LEU A 486 61.01 -80.47 24.42
N THR A 487 60.22 -80.47 23.33
CA THR A 487 59.91 -81.68 22.56
C THR A 487 61.13 -82.21 21.80
N HIS A 488 61.99 -81.34 21.27
CA HIS A 488 63.28 -81.73 20.68
C HIS A 488 64.22 -82.36 21.72
N LEU A 489 64.33 -81.79 22.93
CA LEU A 489 65.12 -82.38 24.02
C LEU A 489 64.58 -83.74 24.47
N ALA A 490 63.25 -83.90 24.53
CA ALA A 490 62.61 -85.18 24.81
C ALA A 490 62.88 -86.22 23.71
N TYR A 491 62.81 -85.82 22.43
CA TYR A 491 63.11 -86.67 21.29
C TYR A 491 64.58 -87.14 21.27
N GLU A 492 65.54 -86.22 21.44
CA GLU A 492 66.96 -86.57 21.53
C GLU A 492 67.30 -87.40 22.78
N LYS A 493 66.50 -87.32 23.86
CA LYS A 493 66.61 -88.28 24.98
C LYS A 493 66.11 -89.66 24.55
N ALA A 494 64.88 -89.78 24.05
CA ALA A 494 64.29 -91.05 23.62
C ALA A 494 65.13 -91.77 22.55
N LYS A 495 65.70 -91.02 21.60
CA LYS A 495 66.65 -91.51 20.59
C LYS A 495 67.90 -92.13 21.21
N ARG A 496 68.52 -91.47 22.19
CA ARG A 496 69.68 -92.02 22.93
C ARG A 496 69.29 -93.27 23.73
N ASP A 497 68.13 -93.27 24.39
CA ASP A 497 67.64 -94.43 25.14
C ASP A 497 67.39 -95.64 24.19
N VAL A 498 66.86 -95.39 22.98
CA VAL A 498 66.70 -96.39 21.91
C VAL A 498 68.05 -96.90 21.41
N ASP A 499 69.05 -96.04 21.19
CA ASP A 499 70.38 -96.48 20.74
C ASP A 499 71.15 -97.26 21.81
N ILE A 500 70.97 -96.92 23.10
CA ILE A 500 71.47 -97.72 24.22
C ILE A 500 70.81 -99.11 24.20
N LYS A 501 69.48 -99.18 24.04
CA LYS A 501 68.76 -100.46 23.94
C LYS A 501 69.14 -101.26 22.69
N ARG A 502 69.36 -100.61 21.54
CA ARG A 502 69.86 -101.24 20.31
C ARG A 502 71.26 -101.84 20.52
N LYS A 503 72.16 -101.14 21.22
CA LYS A 503 73.49 -101.65 21.58
C LYS A 503 73.43 -102.82 22.56
N GLN A 504 72.58 -102.74 23.59
CA GLN A 504 72.33 -103.85 24.52
C GLN A 504 71.81 -105.10 23.80
N LEU A 505 70.76 -104.96 22.98
CA LEU A 505 70.20 -106.07 22.20
C LEU A 505 71.20 -106.66 21.20
N ASN A 506 72.07 -105.85 20.60
CA ASN A 506 73.10 -106.37 19.70
C ASN A 506 74.21 -107.11 20.46
N HIS A 507 74.59 -106.66 21.67
CA HIS A 507 75.51 -107.39 22.54
C HIS A 507 74.91 -108.71 23.03
N GLU A 508 73.64 -108.73 23.46
CA GLU A 508 72.91 -109.96 23.76
C GLU A 508 72.84 -110.90 22.56
N ARG A 509 72.62 -110.37 21.35
CA ARG A 509 72.59 -111.16 20.11
C ARG A 509 73.96 -111.77 19.82
N LEU A 510 75.05 -111.03 20.01
CA LEU A 510 76.42 -111.55 19.84
C LEU A 510 76.74 -112.63 20.86
N LEU A 511 76.38 -112.44 22.14
CA LEU A 511 76.53 -113.47 23.18
C LEU A 511 75.69 -114.72 22.88
N LYS A 512 74.46 -114.55 22.35
CA LYS A 512 73.62 -115.68 21.92
C LYS A 512 74.21 -116.40 20.71
N LEU A 513 74.76 -115.69 19.73
CA LEU A 513 75.45 -116.29 18.57
C LEU A 513 76.71 -117.06 18.96
N ASP A 514 77.54 -116.50 19.85
CA ASP A 514 78.70 -117.17 20.43
C ASP A 514 78.28 -118.42 21.23
N ALA A 515 77.22 -118.33 22.05
CA ALA A 515 76.66 -119.48 22.73
C ALA A 515 76.12 -120.55 21.76
N PHE A 516 75.46 -120.17 20.67
CA PHE A 516 75.02 -121.12 19.64
C PHE A 516 76.22 -121.77 18.93
N GLN A 517 77.28 -121.04 18.60
CA GLN A 517 78.49 -121.63 18.00
C GLN A 517 79.20 -122.63 18.94
N ARG A 518 79.18 -122.38 20.26
CA ARG A 518 79.63 -123.36 21.27
C ARG A 518 78.71 -124.59 21.33
N VAL A 519 77.39 -124.41 21.20
CA VAL A 519 76.44 -125.53 21.13
C VAL A 519 76.62 -126.33 19.85
N ASP A 520 76.83 -125.70 18.69
CA ASP A 520 77.11 -126.39 17.42
C ASP A 520 78.40 -127.23 17.52
N THR A 521 79.49 -126.68 18.08
CA THR A 521 80.74 -127.44 18.27
C THR A 521 80.59 -128.60 19.25
N LEU A 522 79.81 -128.43 20.33
CA LEU A 522 79.47 -129.53 21.23
C LEU A 522 78.54 -130.55 20.59
N GLN A 523 77.59 -130.14 19.74
CA GLN A 523 76.72 -131.05 19.01
C GLN A 523 77.48 -131.87 17.96
N SER A 524 78.43 -131.28 17.22
CA SER A 524 79.32 -132.05 16.34
C SER A 524 80.13 -133.09 17.12
N GLN A 525 80.69 -132.72 18.28
CA GLN A 525 81.42 -133.66 19.15
C GLN A 525 80.54 -134.78 19.70
N VAL A 526 79.26 -134.51 20.04
CA VAL A 526 78.31 -135.55 20.46
C VAL A 526 77.93 -136.46 19.28
N TYR A 527 77.73 -135.92 18.08
CA TYR A 527 77.30 -136.67 16.91
C TYR A 527 78.32 -137.74 16.45
N ASP A 528 79.62 -137.48 16.64
CA ASP A 528 80.70 -138.43 16.34
C ASP A 528 80.79 -139.58 17.38
N TYR A 529 80.32 -139.38 18.62
CA TYR A 529 80.37 -140.39 19.69
C TYR A 529 79.07 -141.20 19.84
N GLU A 530 77.90 -140.63 19.50
CA GLU A 530 76.59 -141.28 19.67
C GLU A 530 76.13 -142.11 18.46
N SER A 531 77.00 -142.35 17.47
CA SER A 531 76.68 -143.13 16.26
C SER A 531 76.52 -144.65 16.49
N THR A 532 76.30 -145.10 17.73
CA THR A 532 76.14 -146.53 18.11
C THR A 532 75.00 -146.72 19.11
N LEU A 533 74.08 -147.67 18.81
CA LEU A 533 72.88 -148.07 19.58
C LEU A 533 71.63 -147.18 19.42
N LEU A 534 70.46 -147.70 19.85
CA LEU A 534 69.12 -147.36 19.31
C LEU A 534 68.00 -147.25 20.38
N ASN A 535 66.94 -146.55 20.00
CA ASN A 535 65.51 -146.63 20.43
C ASN A 535 64.94 -145.77 21.61
N ARG A 536 63.85 -145.06 21.23
CA ARG A 536 62.58 -144.73 21.96
C ARG A 536 62.44 -143.47 22.88
N PRO A 537 61.26 -142.77 22.85
CA PRO A 537 60.84 -141.68 23.76
C PRO A 537 59.69 -142.17 24.72
N PRO A 538 58.78 -141.37 25.37
CA PRO A 538 58.60 -139.90 25.49
C PRO A 538 58.22 -139.36 26.93
N SER A 539 57.74 -138.09 27.04
CA SER A 539 56.92 -137.47 28.14
C SER A 539 57.62 -137.06 29.47
N ALA A 540 57.12 -136.14 30.34
CA ALA A 540 56.20 -134.97 30.23
C ALA A 540 56.09 -134.16 31.59
N VAL A 541 55.29 -133.07 31.61
CA VAL A 541 54.56 -132.37 32.73
C VAL A 541 55.25 -131.59 33.91
N THR A 542 55.20 -130.24 33.84
CA THR A 542 54.74 -129.26 34.91
C THR A 542 55.52 -129.08 36.25
N PRO A 543 55.12 -128.20 37.24
CA PRO A 543 54.10 -127.11 37.32
C PRO A 543 54.54 -125.75 37.97
N ALA A 544 53.60 -124.76 37.97
CA ALA A 544 53.36 -123.71 39.00
C ALA A 544 54.41 -122.56 39.21
N LEU A 545 54.09 -121.32 39.63
CA LEU A 545 52.87 -120.54 40.00
C LEU A 545 53.22 -119.00 39.82
N SER A 546 52.46 -117.92 40.13
CA SER A 546 51.16 -117.67 40.80
C SER A 546 50.42 -116.38 40.31
N LYS A 547 50.26 -115.33 41.15
CA LYS A 547 49.40 -114.09 41.06
C LYS A 547 49.68 -113.19 42.31
N PRO A 548 49.01 -112.04 42.65
CA PRO A 548 47.72 -111.43 42.19
C PRO A 548 47.85 -109.87 41.99
N ARG A 549 46.89 -108.91 42.08
CA ARG A 549 45.41 -108.76 41.86
C ARG A 549 45.00 -107.26 41.74
N SER A 550 43.96 -106.96 40.93
CA SER A 550 42.99 -105.83 41.09
C SER A 550 43.53 -104.37 40.94
N ARG A 551 42.72 -103.30 40.80
CA ARG A 551 41.24 -103.08 40.84
C ARG A 551 40.81 -101.94 39.85
N ALA A 552 39.51 -101.72 39.63
CA ALA A 552 38.96 -100.69 38.71
C ALA A 552 37.71 -99.96 39.30
N THR A 553 37.39 -98.76 38.79
CA THR A 553 36.09 -97.99 38.83
C THR A 553 36.25 -96.60 38.17
N SER A 554 35.23 -95.78 37.81
CA SER A 554 33.93 -95.98 37.10
C SER A 554 33.12 -94.65 37.02
N ALA A 555 32.41 -94.41 35.89
CA ALA A 555 31.20 -93.52 35.79
C ALA A 555 31.43 -91.97 35.96
N THR A 556 30.53 -90.96 35.78
CA THR A 556 29.24 -90.63 35.04
C THR A 556 28.90 -89.11 35.29
N GLN A 557 27.86 -88.37 34.81
CA GLN A 557 26.66 -88.51 33.92
C GLN A 557 26.10 -87.09 33.51
N LEU A 558 25.45 -86.95 32.33
CA LEU A 558 24.30 -86.02 32.00
C LEU A 558 24.52 -84.46 32.07
N SER A 559 23.65 -83.53 31.57
CA SER A 559 22.30 -83.61 30.95
C SER A 559 21.87 -82.40 30.06
N ARG A 560 21.05 -82.68 29.01
CA ARG A 560 19.82 -81.96 28.52
C ARG A 560 19.77 -80.50 27.96
N ARG A 561 19.18 -80.42 26.72
CA ARG A 561 18.17 -79.45 26.17
C ARG A 561 18.60 -77.97 25.92
N SER A 562 18.00 -77.17 25.03
CA SER A 562 16.73 -77.23 24.24
C SER A 562 16.83 -76.60 22.82
N ARG A 563 15.79 -76.81 21.98
CA ARG A 563 15.44 -76.01 20.77
C ARG A 563 14.84 -74.63 21.19
N PRO A 564 14.76 -73.60 20.32
CA PRO A 564 13.59 -73.46 19.43
C PRO A 564 13.90 -72.77 18.07
N SER A 565 12.88 -72.20 17.42
CA SER A 565 12.88 -71.62 16.07
C SER A 565 12.01 -70.36 15.96
N THR A 566 12.48 -69.34 15.23
CA THR A 566 11.75 -68.16 14.73
C THR A 566 12.57 -67.61 13.54
N THR A 567 12.11 -67.11 12.38
CA THR A 567 10.89 -66.39 11.91
C THR A 567 10.62 -65.02 12.55
N GLY A 568 10.33 -64.02 11.72
CA GLY A 568 9.69 -62.76 12.13
C GLY A 568 10.50 -61.48 11.89
N ASN A 569 9.96 -60.58 11.06
CA ASN A 569 10.43 -59.19 10.95
C ASN A 569 9.82 -58.33 12.07
N GLN A 570 10.65 -57.49 12.70
CA GLN A 570 10.34 -56.23 13.45
C GLN A 570 11.70 -55.72 13.95
N TRP A 571 12.17 -54.48 13.76
CA TRP A 571 11.54 -53.20 13.36
C TRP A 571 10.41 -52.74 14.29
N PRO A 572 10.64 -51.78 15.23
CA PRO A 572 11.91 -51.14 15.64
C PRO A 572 12.28 -51.36 17.13
N PRO A 573 13.57 -51.15 17.52
CA PRO A 573 13.98 -51.04 18.93
C PRO A 573 13.57 -49.69 19.56
N PRO A 574 13.52 -49.59 20.91
CA PRO A 574 13.09 -48.37 21.59
C PRO A 574 14.12 -47.23 21.50
N VAL A 575 13.60 -46.00 21.36
CA VAL A 575 14.41 -44.77 21.32
C VAL A 575 14.90 -44.41 22.72
N THR A 576 16.22 -44.39 22.92
CA THR A 576 16.85 -43.78 24.09
C THR A 576 17.12 -42.30 23.79
N TRP A 577 16.45 -41.40 24.51
CA TRP A 577 16.69 -39.97 24.41
C TRP A 577 17.97 -39.58 25.18
N PRO A 578 18.93 -38.87 24.57
CA PRO A 578 20.08 -38.37 25.30
C PRO A 578 19.68 -37.19 26.18
N ALA A 579 19.85 -37.32 27.49
CA ALA A 579 19.76 -36.18 28.39
C ALA A 579 21.01 -35.29 28.20
N ASN A 580 20.85 -34.05 27.71
CA ASN A 580 21.58 -32.86 28.19
C ASN A 580 21.25 -31.57 27.41
N ARG A 581 21.62 -30.43 28.02
CA ARG A 581 21.74 -29.06 27.47
C ARG A 581 20.46 -28.28 27.15
N SER A 582 20.04 -27.53 28.16
CA SER A 582 19.51 -26.17 27.98
C SER A 582 20.44 -25.33 27.08
N LEU A 583 19.87 -24.64 26.09
CA LEU A 583 20.56 -23.64 25.26
C LEU A 583 19.69 -22.39 25.11
N THR A 584 19.69 -21.54 26.13
CA THR A 584 19.28 -20.13 26.02
C THR A 584 20.47 -19.32 25.47
N PRO A 585 20.33 -18.58 24.37
CA PRO A 585 21.40 -17.70 23.90
C PRO A 585 21.74 -16.62 24.93
N TYR A 586 23.03 -16.41 25.17
CA TYR A 586 23.49 -15.20 25.88
C TYR A 586 23.31 -13.99 24.96
N GLY A 587 22.63 -12.96 25.46
CA GLY A 587 22.66 -11.62 24.90
C GLY A 587 23.49 -10.72 25.81
N GLU A 588 24.61 -10.22 25.30
CA GLU A 588 25.46 -9.27 26.03
C GLU A 588 24.87 -7.86 25.96
N TYR A 589 24.59 -7.24 27.11
CA TYR A 589 24.59 -5.79 27.31
C TYR A 589 24.99 -5.48 28.77
N PRO A 590 25.56 -4.29 29.06
CA PRO A 590 26.58 -4.16 30.10
C PRO A 590 26.06 -4.03 31.52
N ALA A 591 26.97 -4.28 32.46
CA ALA A 591 26.77 -3.96 33.87
C ALA A 591 26.77 -2.44 34.11
N ASP A 592 25.92 -2.01 35.05
CA ASP A 592 26.11 -0.79 35.82
C ASP A 592 25.98 -1.15 37.32
N VAL A 593 26.72 -0.48 38.18
CA VAL A 593 27.03 -0.96 39.54
C VAL A 593 26.72 0.10 40.59
N SER A 594 25.59 -0.03 41.28
CA SER A 594 25.39 0.58 42.61
C SER A 594 24.18 0.01 43.36
N VAL A 595 24.13 0.33 44.67
CA VAL A 595 23.08 0.04 45.67
C VAL A 595 23.13 -1.38 46.29
N PRO A 596 23.07 -1.54 47.64
CA PRO A 596 23.53 -2.77 48.30
C PRO A 596 22.43 -3.80 48.59
N LEU A 597 22.84 -5.02 48.94
CA LEU A 597 21.98 -6.01 49.59
C LEU A 597 21.42 -5.45 50.91
N ASN A 598 20.11 -5.60 51.11
CA ASN A 598 19.51 -5.74 52.43
C ASN A 598 18.59 -6.96 52.39
N ASN A 599 18.97 -8.03 53.10
CA ASN A 599 18.40 -9.36 52.95
C ASN A 599 17.85 -9.88 54.28
N GLU A 600 16.75 -9.28 54.73
CA GLU A 600 16.05 -9.68 55.95
C GLU A 600 14.54 -9.88 55.71
N ASN A 601 14.06 -11.06 56.11
CA ASN A 601 12.66 -11.38 56.40
C ASN A 601 11.55 -10.97 55.40
N LYS A 602 11.47 -11.67 54.25
CA LYS A 602 10.20 -11.82 53.50
C LYS A 602 9.90 -13.28 53.14
N LYS A 603 9.18 -13.98 54.03
CA LYS A 603 8.48 -15.22 53.66
C LYS A 603 7.49 -14.91 52.53
N ILE A 604 7.47 -15.74 51.48
CA ILE A 604 6.60 -15.54 50.31
C ILE A 604 5.13 -15.64 50.74
N GLN A 605 4.48 -14.49 50.90
CA GLN A 605 3.06 -14.41 51.22
C GLN A 605 2.25 -14.40 49.93
N ARG A 606 1.28 -15.31 49.82
CA ARG A 606 0.41 -15.44 48.63
C ARG A 606 -0.30 -14.10 48.35
N PRO A 607 -0.34 -13.60 47.10
CA PRO A 607 -1.02 -12.34 46.80
C PRO A 607 -2.49 -12.37 47.22
N LYS A 608 -2.90 -11.43 48.08
CA LYS A 608 -4.31 -11.18 48.37
C LYS A 608 -4.90 -10.34 47.24
N THR A 609 -5.91 -10.86 46.56
CA THR A 609 -6.65 -10.16 45.51
C THR A 609 -7.52 -9.05 46.10
N VAL A 610 -7.00 -7.83 46.15
CA VAL A 610 -7.79 -6.63 46.49
C VAL A 610 -8.60 -6.23 45.26
N GLY A 611 -9.93 -6.38 45.35
CA GLY A 611 -10.84 -6.02 44.26
C GLY A 611 -11.07 -4.50 44.14
N GLY A 612 -11.33 -4.05 42.90
CA GLY A 612 -12.00 -2.78 42.63
C GLY A 612 -11.19 -1.49 42.83
N ARG A 613 -10.55 -0.99 41.75
CA ARG A 613 -10.27 0.45 41.56
C ARG A 613 -9.96 0.87 40.11
N LEU A 614 -9.50 -0.06 39.25
CA LEU A 614 -9.15 0.26 37.86
C LEU A 614 -10.36 0.69 37.00
N ARG A 615 -11.53 0.06 37.17
CA ARG A 615 -12.74 0.39 36.38
C ARG A 615 -13.26 1.81 36.61
N SER A 616 -13.21 2.33 37.84
CA SER A 616 -13.62 3.71 38.14
C SER A 616 -12.72 4.70 37.40
N ARG A 617 -11.40 4.51 37.46
CA ARG A 617 -10.42 5.40 36.83
C ARG A 617 -10.54 5.47 35.31
N ILE A 618 -10.87 4.35 34.66
CA ILE A 618 -11.10 4.30 33.21
C ILE A 618 -12.44 4.98 32.84
N ALA A 619 -13.50 4.78 33.63
CA ALA A 619 -14.77 5.48 33.43
C ALA A 619 -14.62 7.00 33.64
N GLU A 620 -13.87 7.41 34.66
CA GLU A 620 -13.56 8.82 34.95
C GLU A 620 -12.70 9.46 33.86
N GLN A 621 -11.77 8.74 33.21
CA GLN A 621 -11.07 9.28 32.04
C GLN A 621 -12.00 9.43 30.82
N LEU A 622 -12.75 8.38 30.48
CA LEU A 622 -13.64 8.38 29.31
C LEU A 622 -14.79 9.40 29.42
N LEU A 623 -15.20 9.78 30.63
CA LEU A 623 -16.18 10.85 30.87
C LEU A 623 -15.58 12.28 30.84
N ASN A 624 -14.26 12.42 31.01
CA ASN A 624 -13.58 13.71 30.96
C ASN A 624 -12.97 14.04 29.57
N GLU A 625 -12.90 13.08 28.66
CA GLU A 625 -12.41 13.26 27.28
C GLU A 625 -13.53 13.55 26.25
N LEU A 626 -14.77 13.74 26.71
CA LEU A 626 -15.89 14.20 25.87
C LEU A 626 -15.85 15.74 25.70
N GLU A 627 -15.75 16.21 24.45
CA GLU A 627 -15.86 17.64 24.13
C GLU A 627 -17.20 18.25 24.61
N PRO A 628 -17.22 19.53 25.04
CA PRO A 628 -18.39 20.16 25.61
C PRO A 628 -19.47 20.46 24.55
N ASP A 629 -20.45 19.55 24.49
CA ASP A 629 -21.85 19.82 24.12
C ASP A 629 -22.06 20.67 22.85
N THR A 630 -21.90 20.01 21.69
CA THR A 630 -22.24 20.59 20.37
C THR A 630 -23.69 21.07 20.27
N HIS A 631 -24.61 20.57 21.10
CA HIS A 631 -26.00 21.01 21.12
C HIS A 631 -26.12 22.49 21.52
N ARG A 632 -25.28 22.95 22.45
CA ARG A 632 -25.25 24.36 22.90
C ARG A 632 -24.80 25.31 21.79
N THR A 633 -23.78 24.93 21.01
CA THR A 633 -23.30 25.70 19.86
C THR A 633 -24.35 25.75 18.75
N ILE A 634 -25.05 24.64 18.50
CA ILE A 634 -26.17 24.58 17.54
C ILE A 634 -27.33 25.49 17.99
N VAL A 635 -27.66 25.52 19.29
CA VAL A 635 -28.69 26.42 19.83
C VAL A 635 -28.29 27.90 19.68
N GLN A 636 -27.04 28.27 19.95
CA GLN A 636 -26.57 29.65 19.72
C GLN A 636 -26.61 30.05 18.24
N LEU A 637 -26.26 29.15 17.32
CA LEU A 637 -26.36 29.41 15.88
C LEU A 637 -27.82 29.55 15.40
N ALA A 638 -28.74 28.73 15.92
CA ALA A 638 -30.17 28.87 15.64
C ALA A 638 -30.74 30.20 16.20
N GLN A 639 -30.25 30.64 17.36
CA GLN A 639 -30.67 31.90 17.99
C GLN A 639 -30.19 33.13 17.18
N LEU A 640 -28.94 33.10 16.69
CA LEU A 640 -28.41 34.12 15.78
C LEU A 640 -29.14 34.13 14.41
N GLN A 641 -29.59 32.98 13.90
CA GLN A 641 -30.40 32.91 12.69
C GLN A 641 -31.82 33.48 12.89
N LEU A 642 -32.39 33.41 14.10
CA LEU A 642 -33.67 34.06 14.42
C LEU A 642 -33.55 35.58 14.53
N GLU A 643 -32.46 36.09 15.12
CA GLU A 643 -32.20 37.53 15.20
C GLU A 643 -31.88 38.14 13.82
N GLY A 644 -31.29 37.38 12.90
CA GLY A 644 -30.93 37.83 11.55
C GLY A 644 -32.09 38.05 10.57
N VAL A 645 -33.34 37.68 10.92
CA VAL A 645 -34.50 37.75 10.00
C VAL A 645 -35.45 38.92 10.33
N GLY A 646 -35.30 39.56 11.50
CA GLY A 646 -36.20 40.61 12.00
C GLY A 646 -35.85 42.05 11.60
N GLY A 647 -35.41 42.34 10.37
CA GLY A 647 -34.75 43.63 10.09
C GLY A 647 -34.63 44.15 8.66
N SER A 648 -35.68 44.08 7.81
CA SER A 648 -35.72 44.88 6.57
C SER A 648 -37.15 45.21 6.12
N GLY A 649 -37.58 46.45 6.33
CA GLY A 649 -38.93 46.90 5.96
C GLY A 649 -39.33 48.24 6.59
N GLY A 650 -38.86 49.35 6.03
CA GLY A 650 -39.22 50.69 6.47
C GLY A 650 -38.33 51.76 5.82
N GLY A 651 -38.94 52.70 5.09
CA GLY A 651 -38.20 53.71 4.30
C GLY A 651 -38.18 55.10 4.93
N GLY A 652 -37.18 55.89 4.52
CA GLY A 652 -36.92 57.27 4.93
C GLY A 652 -35.41 57.53 4.92
N GLY A 653 -34.84 58.52 4.25
CA GLY A 653 -35.43 59.71 3.62
C GLY A 653 -35.10 60.94 4.46
N LEU A 654 -34.47 61.96 3.84
CA LEU A 654 -33.67 63.06 4.43
C LEU A 654 -32.16 62.73 4.57
N SER A 655 -31.20 63.66 4.47
CA SER A 655 -31.14 64.94 3.71
C SER A 655 -29.71 65.51 3.78
N GLY A 656 -29.26 66.18 2.71
CA GLY A 656 -28.06 67.03 2.56
C GLY A 656 -27.05 67.20 3.70
N GLY A 657 -25.77 66.89 3.42
CA GLY A 657 -24.63 67.13 4.31
C GLY A 657 -23.31 67.42 3.58
N ARG A 658 -23.16 68.59 2.95
CA ARG A 658 -21.85 69.06 2.47
C ARG A 658 -20.94 69.37 3.67
N ARG A 659 -19.67 68.98 3.60
CA ARG A 659 -18.57 69.72 4.23
C ARG A 659 -17.24 69.48 3.53
N ASP A 660 -16.67 70.55 3.00
CA ASP A 660 -15.27 70.64 2.57
C ASP A 660 -14.32 70.74 3.78
N LYS A 661 -13.01 70.69 3.50
CA LYS A 661 -11.83 70.72 4.39
C LYS A 661 -11.47 69.36 4.99
N TYR A 662 -10.29 68.79 4.76
CA TYR A 662 -9.01 69.35 4.27
C TYR A 662 -8.42 68.57 3.08
#